data_AF-A0A8S2Q4N4-F1
#
_entry.id   AF-A0A8S2Q4N4-F1
#
_cell.length_a   1.000
_cell.length_b   1.000
_cell.length_c   1.000
_cell.angle_alpha   90.00
_cell.angle_beta   90.00
_cell.angle_gamma   90.00
#
_symmetry.space_group_name_H-M   'P 1'
#
loop_
_entity.id
_entity.type
_entity.pdbx_description
1 polymer ?
#
loop_
_entity_poly.entity_id
_entity_poly.type
_entity_poly.pdbx_seq_one_letter_code
_entity_poly.pdbx_strand_id
1 'polypeptide(L)'
;MVRYSIKRLIKTIIFLIIVIVVFKNLSSSSHESDVKKLNFKSKSSTIFIFSLYPSKNIQRLILFLNELRLSYIQYRKINETLYNDVKIHLPSIIILDHIPTSAFYNFINQYHIALLIFLNSKCQMCTSIKYSQMIYSNASYETIDFSREALKPITLTTKSPFKINQPNKLIKLLRFEKVLPYFFHYYGPTDQCVGLPIDQNDLTSTIIYVENKVTSEKINLITIAKEKQIYLSECLYHNWFIWPLLMDVLRYLSSDTYDYYGLNRHIQIDIDDMFLGGKSHDRLKLDDIQELLRSQSFIQNYISNFRYRLGFSGYYYNSGNDDESQGDRLLINEKDKFVWFHHTWKHEKLTNVHDRISLISSIETNLAFAQKYKLPLDRNYAVAPHHSGIYPINPIIYDIWPRIMNFTVTSTENYPYHFMLSSERRGFIYKGLSVLPRQSCSLYTTTRNYTNYPNGSHRLEQYLMGGKLFRTILTNPISIFMSHNVNYGHDRLGNYVFSKLIHLISKWTRIKFSNDLPTSELAQKYFYDYYPDEQMPIFTNPCNDKILMNLWNGNRSLCLVFPQFLIVGPQKTGTTALYSMLSQHPDLRPSKKNSITFEELQFFSNDTIYYNGINWYLNQFDSDNMDLNRSINFEKSATYFDSILAMKRIRALLPNIRLIMILTEPGARAYSRYQ
;
A
#
# COMPACT_ATOMS: atom_id res chain seq x y z
N MET A 1 64.02 -21.04 25.86
CA MET A 1 62.91 -21.43 24.94
C MET A 1 61.77 -22.22 25.59
N VAL A 2 61.98 -23.05 26.62
CA VAL A 2 60.92 -23.89 27.21
C VAL A 2 59.85 -23.10 28.01
N ARG A 3 60.21 -22.02 28.73
CA ARG A 3 59.25 -21.20 29.51
C ARG A 3 58.28 -20.35 28.65
N TYR A 4 58.63 -20.02 27.41
CA TYR A 4 57.78 -19.22 26.50
C TYR A 4 56.71 -20.08 25.80
N SER A 5 57.02 -21.36 25.56
CA SER A 5 56.10 -22.35 24.97
C SER A 5 54.97 -22.74 25.93
N ILE A 6 55.30 -22.93 27.22
CA ILE A 6 54.32 -23.30 28.26
C ILE A 6 53.27 -22.20 28.48
N LYS A 7 53.65 -20.91 28.48
CA LYS A 7 52.68 -19.80 28.61
C LYS A 7 51.72 -19.71 27.42
N ARG A 8 52.17 -20.06 26.21
CA ARG A 8 51.32 -20.06 25.00
C ARG A 8 50.37 -21.25 25.03
N LEU A 9 50.85 -22.43 25.43
CA LEU A 9 50.03 -23.63 25.61
C LEU A 9 48.96 -23.44 26.69
N ILE A 10 49.32 -22.85 27.84
CA ILE A 10 48.37 -22.52 28.92
C ILE A 10 47.31 -21.52 28.43
N LYS A 11 47.70 -20.48 27.66
CA LYS A 11 46.73 -19.53 27.08
C LYS A 11 45.80 -20.20 26.07
N THR A 12 46.29 -21.12 25.24
CA THR A 12 45.45 -21.87 24.29
C THR A 12 44.50 -22.83 25.00
N ILE A 13 44.95 -23.50 26.06
CA ILE A 13 44.10 -24.39 26.88
C ILE A 13 43.03 -23.58 27.63
N ILE A 14 43.40 -22.44 28.24
CA ILE A 14 42.43 -21.55 28.89
C ILE A 14 41.41 -21.01 27.87
N PHE A 15 41.85 -20.64 26.67
CA PHE A 15 40.95 -20.20 25.60
C PHE A 15 39.99 -21.30 25.16
N LEU A 16 40.47 -22.55 24.99
CA LEU A 16 39.61 -23.68 24.67
C LEU A 16 38.61 -23.99 25.80
N ILE A 17 39.03 -23.93 27.06
CA ILE A 17 38.16 -24.14 28.23
C ILE A 17 37.08 -23.06 28.30
N ILE A 18 37.42 -21.78 28.05
CA ILE A 18 36.44 -20.68 28.02
C ILE A 18 35.45 -20.88 26.87
N VAL A 19 35.91 -21.26 25.67
CA VAL A 19 35.02 -21.53 24.53
C VAL A 19 34.08 -22.69 24.83
N ILE A 20 34.57 -23.77 25.45
CA ILE A 20 33.74 -24.92 25.85
C ILE A 20 32.74 -24.52 26.94
N VAL A 21 33.13 -23.73 27.94
CA VAL A 21 32.24 -23.25 29.01
C VAL A 21 31.18 -22.29 28.47
N VAL A 22 31.53 -21.42 27.52
CA VAL A 22 30.57 -20.51 26.86
C VAL A 22 29.58 -21.29 26.00
N PHE A 23 30.03 -22.28 25.22
CA PHE A 23 29.13 -23.15 24.45
C PHE A 23 28.24 -24.01 25.34
N LYS A 24 28.73 -24.44 26.52
CA LYS A 24 27.96 -25.23 27.48
C LYS A 24 26.95 -24.39 28.29
N ASN A 25 27.25 -23.11 28.55
CA ASN A 25 26.33 -22.17 29.19
C ASN A 25 25.28 -21.58 28.21
N LEU A 26 25.59 -21.53 26.91
CA LEU A 26 24.62 -21.21 25.86
C LEU A 26 23.62 -22.34 25.61
N SER A 27 23.97 -23.59 25.93
CA SER A 27 23.05 -24.73 25.84
C SER A 27 22.25 -25.02 27.12
N SER A 28 22.54 -24.33 28.23
CA SER A 28 21.91 -24.59 29.53
C SER A 28 21.26 -23.39 30.23
N SER A 29 21.01 -22.27 29.53
CA SER A 29 20.26 -21.13 30.08
C SER A 29 18.86 -21.01 29.46
N SER A 30 18.02 -22.00 29.75
CA SER A 30 16.56 -21.84 29.72
C SER A 30 16.12 -21.34 31.11
N HIS A 31 15.96 -20.03 31.28
CA HIS A 31 15.16 -19.47 32.37
C HIS A 31 13.90 -18.82 31.81
N GLU A 32 12.79 -19.52 32.01
CA GLU A 32 11.41 -19.07 31.91
C GLU A 32 11.08 -18.08 33.04
N SER A 33 10.64 -16.87 32.68
CA SER A 33 9.71 -15.94 33.39
C SER A 33 9.97 -14.54 32.81
N ASP A 34 9.08 -13.80 32.12
CA ASP A 34 7.63 -13.73 32.11
C ASP A 34 7.08 -13.76 30.68
N VAL A 35 6.37 -14.85 30.38
CA VAL A 35 5.60 -15.05 29.17
C VAL A 35 4.22 -14.44 29.36
N LYS A 36 4.01 -13.23 28.83
CA LYS A 36 2.72 -12.74 28.33
C LYS A 36 2.91 -11.50 27.44
N LYS A 37 3.72 -11.63 26.38
CA LYS A 37 3.71 -10.71 25.23
C LYS A 37 3.82 -11.50 23.93
N LEU A 38 2.66 -11.63 23.28
CA LEU A 38 2.46 -11.73 21.83
C LEU A 38 3.36 -12.73 21.10
N ASN A 39 2.90 -13.98 21.09
CA ASN A 39 3.26 -14.97 20.08
C ASN A 39 2.74 -14.53 18.71
N PHE A 40 3.40 -13.56 18.06
CA PHE A 40 3.40 -13.49 16.60
C PHE A 40 4.58 -14.33 16.12
N LYS A 41 4.36 -15.64 15.98
CA LYS A 41 5.21 -16.52 15.17
C LYS A 41 5.07 -16.09 13.71
N SER A 42 5.78 -15.03 13.33
CA SER A 42 6.06 -14.72 11.93
C SER A 42 7.05 -15.75 11.39
N LYS A 43 6.56 -16.95 11.05
CA LYS A 43 7.13 -17.66 9.91
C LYS A 43 6.57 -16.94 8.69
N SER A 44 7.22 -15.84 8.28
CA SER A 44 6.89 -15.17 7.02
C SER A 44 6.97 -16.22 5.93
N SER A 45 5.84 -16.66 5.40
CA SER A 45 5.87 -17.72 4.41
C SER A 45 6.33 -17.09 3.11
N THR A 46 7.57 -17.39 2.73
CA THR A 46 8.21 -16.75 1.59
C THR A 46 7.63 -17.33 0.31
N ILE A 47 7.14 -16.45 -0.58
CA ILE A 47 6.68 -16.84 -1.90
C ILE A 47 7.86 -16.81 -2.85
N PHE A 48 8.12 -17.88 -3.58
CA PHE A 48 9.14 -17.90 -4.62
C PHE A 48 8.46 -17.80 -5.97
N ILE A 49 8.86 -16.82 -6.78
CA ILE A 49 8.33 -16.62 -8.13
C ILE A 49 9.42 -16.96 -9.13
N PHE A 50 9.13 -17.84 -10.05
CA PHE A 50 10.03 -18.18 -11.14
C PHE A 50 9.39 -17.86 -12.49
N SER A 51 10.14 -17.12 -13.29
CA SER A 51 9.73 -16.70 -14.62
C SER A 51 10.96 -16.55 -15.51
N LEU A 52 11.04 -17.39 -16.56
CA LEU A 52 12.13 -17.35 -17.55
C LEU A 52 12.07 -16.06 -18.39
N TYR A 53 10.86 -15.59 -18.66
CA TYR A 53 10.57 -14.33 -19.33
C TYR A 53 9.43 -13.68 -18.56
N PRO A 54 9.56 -12.44 -18.06
CA PRO A 54 8.52 -11.80 -17.26
C PRO A 54 7.26 -11.60 -18.11
N SER A 55 6.41 -12.62 -18.14
CA SER A 55 5.15 -12.63 -18.86
C SER A 55 4.25 -11.56 -18.26
N LYS A 56 3.31 -11.03 -19.06
CA LYS A 56 2.30 -10.07 -18.56
C LYS A 56 1.56 -10.63 -17.34
N ASN A 57 1.42 -11.96 -17.29
CA ASN A 57 0.81 -12.72 -16.21
C ASN A 57 1.56 -12.59 -14.89
N ILE A 58 2.88 -12.83 -14.90
CA ILE A 58 3.72 -12.68 -13.71
C ILE A 58 3.86 -11.22 -13.30
N GLN A 59 3.96 -10.28 -14.25
CA GLN A 59 4.01 -8.85 -13.92
C GLN A 59 2.73 -8.41 -13.17
N ARG A 60 1.55 -8.82 -13.65
CA ARG A 60 0.26 -8.52 -12.99
C ARG A 60 0.13 -9.19 -11.63
N LEU A 61 0.58 -10.43 -11.50
CA LEU A 61 0.60 -11.12 -10.21
C LEU A 61 1.52 -10.42 -9.22
N ILE A 62 2.72 -10.03 -9.64
CA ILE A 62 3.67 -9.27 -8.81
C ILE A 62 3.00 -7.97 -8.33
N LEU A 63 2.34 -7.24 -9.22
CA LEU A 63 1.56 -6.06 -8.82
C LEU A 63 0.54 -6.45 -7.76
N PHE A 64 -0.26 -7.50 -7.96
CA PHE A 64 -1.26 -7.93 -7.00
C PHE A 64 -0.68 -8.39 -5.65
N LEU A 65 0.44 -9.09 -5.64
CA LEU A 65 1.17 -9.48 -4.43
C LEU A 65 1.69 -8.25 -3.68
N ASN A 66 2.17 -7.22 -4.40
CA ASN A 66 2.52 -5.93 -3.82
C ASN A 66 1.27 -5.23 -3.25
N GLU A 67 0.13 -5.30 -3.94
CA GLU A 67 -1.12 -4.74 -3.42
C GLU A 67 -1.54 -5.43 -2.10
N LEU A 68 -1.26 -6.73 -1.99
CA LEU A 68 -1.46 -7.56 -0.80
C LEU A 68 -0.39 -7.40 0.28
N ARG A 69 0.71 -6.69 0.00
CA ARG A 69 1.88 -6.53 0.87
C ARG A 69 2.58 -7.85 1.20
N LEU A 70 2.61 -8.80 0.26
CA LEU A 70 3.29 -10.08 0.43
C LEU A 70 4.74 -10.04 -0.03
N SER A 71 5.62 -10.58 0.79
CA SER A 71 7.05 -10.71 0.47
C SER A 71 7.27 -11.90 -0.47
N TYR A 72 8.03 -11.68 -1.53
CA TYR A 72 8.41 -12.71 -2.47
C TYR A 72 9.87 -12.56 -2.91
N ILE A 73 10.46 -13.67 -3.34
CA ILE A 73 11.78 -13.71 -3.99
C ILE A 73 11.58 -14.13 -5.43
N GLN A 74 12.12 -13.36 -6.37
CA GLN A 74 11.99 -13.62 -7.79
C GLN A 74 13.27 -14.23 -8.36
N TYR A 75 13.13 -15.37 -9.03
CA TYR A 75 14.20 -16.08 -9.73
C TYR A 75 13.97 -16.02 -11.25
N ARG A 76 15.08 -15.93 -12.00
CA ARG A 76 15.07 -15.90 -13.48
C ARG A 76 15.42 -17.24 -14.13
N LYS A 77 16.01 -18.17 -13.38
CA LYS A 77 16.37 -19.53 -13.85
C LYS A 77 16.22 -20.54 -12.72
N ILE A 78 15.81 -21.77 -13.05
CA ILE A 78 15.96 -22.93 -12.16
C ILE A 78 17.41 -23.39 -12.25
N ASN A 79 18.17 -23.23 -11.17
CA ASN A 79 19.57 -23.62 -11.07
C ASN A 79 19.89 -24.11 -9.64
N GLU A 80 21.12 -24.56 -9.40
CA GLU A 80 21.56 -25.03 -8.07
C GLU A 80 21.33 -24.01 -6.96
N THR A 81 21.51 -22.72 -7.23
CA THR A 81 21.20 -21.65 -6.27
C THR A 81 19.75 -21.72 -5.80
N LEU A 82 18.79 -21.84 -6.73
CA LEU A 82 17.38 -21.98 -6.38
C LEU A 82 17.13 -23.24 -5.54
N TYR A 83 17.69 -24.39 -5.94
CA TYR A 83 17.52 -25.63 -5.17
C TYR A 83 18.05 -25.50 -3.74
N ASN A 84 19.18 -24.80 -3.56
CA ASN A 84 19.74 -24.53 -2.25
C ASN A 84 18.88 -23.54 -1.45
N ASP A 85 18.44 -22.46 -2.07
CA ASP A 85 17.58 -21.46 -1.44
C ASP A 85 16.23 -22.06 -1.01
N VAL A 86 15.64 -22.95 -1.81
CA VAL A 86 14.43 -23.68 -1.44
C VAL A 86 14.67 -24.57 -0.22
N LYS A 87 15.83 -25.24 -0.12
CA LYS A 87 16.20 -26.05 1.05
C LYS A 87 16.42 -25.20 2.30
N ILE A 88 17.02 -24.01 2.15
CA ILE A 88 17.35 -23.10 3.25
C ILE A 88 16.10 -22.38 3.76
N HIS A 89 15.30 -21.84 2.84
CA HIS A 89 14.19 -20.94 3.17
C HIS A 89 12.83 -21.64 3.27
N LEU A 90 12.67 -22.83 2.66
CA LEU A 90 11.44 -23.63 2.65
C LEU A 90 10.19 -22.78 2.35
N PRO A 91 10.08 -22.22 1.12
CA PRO A 91 8.96 -21.38 0.75
C PRO A 91 7.63 -22.13 0.86
N SER A 92 6.56 -21.44 1.25
CA SER A 92 5.23 -22.04 1.32
C SER A 92 4.61 -22.25 -0.05
N ILE A 93 4.87 -21.33 -0.97
CA ILE A 93 4.30 -21.31 -2.31
C ILE A 93 5.42 -21.03 -3.31
N ILE A 94 5.49 -21.86 -4.35
CA ILE A 94 6.25 -21.58 -5.56
C ILE A 94 5.28 -21.24 -6.69
N ILE A 95 5.60 -20.19 -7.43
CA ILE A 95 4.81 -19.69 -8.55
C ILE A 95 5.63 -19.82 -9.83
N LEU A 96 5.05 -20.45 -10.84
CA LEU A 96 5.66 -20.70 -12.15
C LEU A 96 4.80 -20.10 -13.27
N ASP A 97 5.43 -19.71 -14.38
CA ASP A 97 4.75 -19.23 -15.58
C ASP A 97 4.85 -20.17 -16.79
N HIS A 98 5.18 -21.43 -16.53
CA HIS A 98 5.28 -22.52 -17.48
C HIS A 98 5.19 -23.87 -16.74
N ILE A 99 5.01 -24.94 -17.51
CA ILE A 99 4.99 -26.30 -16.98
C ILE A 99 6.42 -26.68 -16.52
N PRO A 100 6.62 -27.04 -15.23
CA PRO A 100 7.93 -27.47 -14.76
C PRO A 100 8.27 -28.89 -15.24
N THR A 101 9.56 -29.23 -15.19
CA THR A 101 10.04 -30.58 -15.51
C THR A 101 9.64 -31.59 -14.43
N SER A 102 9.57 -32.87 -14.77
CA SER A 102 9.29 -33.95 -13.81
C SER A 102 10.28 -33.98 -12.64
N ALA A 103 11.55 -33.63 -12.90
CA ALA A 103 12.57 -33.51 -11.85
C ALA A 103 12.23 -32.41 -10.83
N PHE A 104 11.77 -31.25 -11.31
CA PHE A 104 11.35 -30.16 -10.43
C PHE A 104 10.10 -30.53 -9.64
N TYR A 105 9.12 -31.20 -10.25
CA TYR A 105 7.95 -31.72 -9.53
C TYR A 105 8.35 -32.65 -8.38
N ASN A 106 9.23 -33.61 -8.65
CA ASN A 106 9.71 -34.55 -7.63
C ASN A 106 10.42 -33.81 -6.48
N PHE A 107 11.25 -32.82 -6.82
CA PHE A 107 11.92 -31.99 -5.82
C PHE A 107 10.93 -31.22 -4.94
N ILE A 108 9.94 -30.53 -5.51
CA ILE A 108 8.94 -29.77 -4.73
C ILE A 108 8.06 -30.67 -3.87
N ASN A 109 7.67 -31.83 -4.40
CA ASN A 109 6.88 -32.81 -3.67
C ASN A 109 7.64 -33.36 -2.44
N GLN A 110 8.97 -33.51 -2.52
CA GLN A 110 9.81 -33.94 -1.39
C GLN A 110 9.70 -33.00 -0.18
N TYR A 111 9.50 -31.69 -0.41
CA TYR A 111 9.40 -30.69 0.66
C TYR A 111 7.96 -30.25 0.95
N HIS A 112 6.96 -30.91 0.35
CA HIS A 112 5.53 -30.56 0.50
C HIS A 112 5.19 -29.09 0.20
N ILE A 113 5.90 -28.49 -0.77
CA ILE A 113 5.72 -27.08 -1.13
C ILE A 113 4.52 -26.94 -2.08
N ALA A 114 3.67 -25.93 -1.85
CA ALA A 114 2.51 -25.67 -2.69
C ALA A 114 2.91 -25.00 -4.01
N LEU A 115 2.17 -25.27 -5.09
CA LEU A 115 2.54 -24.84 -6.43
C LEU A 115 1.39 -24.08 -7.12
N LEU A 116 1.70 -22.91 -7.67
CA LEU A 116 0.82 -22.15 -8.54
C LEU A 116 1.44 -22.01 -9.92
N ILE A 117 0.79 -22.53 -10.95
CA ILE A 117 1.29 -22.54 -12.32
C ILE A 117 0.39 -21.70 -13.20
N PHE A 118 0.96 -20.70 -13.86
CA PHE A 118 0.29 -19.93 -14.90
C PHE A 118 0.66 -20.47 -16.27
N LEU A 119 -0.33 -20.88 -17.05
CA LEU A 119 -0.15 -21.32 -18.43
C LEU A 119 -0.58 -20.22 -19.40
N ASN A 120 0.21 -20.06 -20.45
CA ASN A 120 0.05 -19.02 -21.47
C ASN A 120 0.15 -19.61 -22.88
N SER A 121 0.07 -18.76 -23.89
CA SER A 121 0.18 -19.12 -25.31
C SER A 121 1.41 -19.91 -25.73
N LYS A 122 2.48 -19.97 -24.92
CA LYS A 122 3.68 -20.78 -25.20
C LYS A 122 3.54 -22.24 -24.75
N CYS A 123 2.45 -22.60 -24.08
CA CYS A 123 2.21 -23.97 -23.64
C CYS A 123 1.85 -24.87 -24.84
N GLN A 124 2.73 -25.80 -25.19
CA GLN A 124 2.55 -26.70 -26.35
C GLN A 124 1.43 -27.74 -26.13
N MET A 125 1.14 -28.10 -24.88
CA MET A 125 0.11 -29.09 -24.53
C MET A 125 -1.26 -28.46 -24.27
N CYS A 126 -1.38 -27.14 -24.39
CA CYS A 126 -2.58 -26.41 -24.05
C CYS A 126 -3.45 -26.12 -25.28
N THR A 127 -4.77 -26.02 -25.08
CA THR A 127 -5.72 -25.82 -26.18
C THR A 127 -5.91 -24.34 -26.46
N SER A 128 -5.69 -23.89 -27.70
CA SER A 128 -6.03 -22.52 -28.11
C SER A 128 -7.53 -22.38 -28.38
N ILE A 129 -8.13 -21.31 -27.87
CA ILE A 129 -9.58 -21.04 -27.95
C ILE A 129 -9.77 -19.62 -28.47
N LYS A 130 -10.52 -19.46 -29.57
CA LYS A 130 -10.98 -18.13 -30.00
C LYS A 130 -12.17 -17.69 -29.14
N TYR A 131 -12.25 -16.41 -28.77
CA TYR A 131 -13.41 -15.89 -28.02
C TYR A 131 -14.74 -16.09 -28.76
N SER A 132 -14.71 -16.09 -30.10
CA SER A 132 -15.87 -16.39 -30.96
C SER A 132 -16.36 -17.84 -30.89
N GLN A 133 -15.53 -18.77 -30.40
CA GLN A 133 -15.86 -20.18 -30.24
C GLN A 133 -16.37 -20.50 -28.83
N MET A 134 -16.46 -19.56 -27.90
CA MET A 134 -16.95 -19.83 -26.54
C MET A 134 -18.48 -19.85 -26.50
N ILE A 135 -19.08 -20.77 -25.74
CA ILE A 135 -20.52 -20.74 -25.43
C ILE A 135 -20.78 -19.66 -24.39
N TYR A 136 -21.67 -18.72 -24.72
CA TYR A 136 -22.11 -17.69 -23.79
C TYR A 136 -23.47 -18.03 -23.22
N SER A 137 -23.57 -18.04 -21.89
CA SER A 137 -24.84 -18.15 -21.16
C SER A 137 -25.32 -16.77 -20.72
N ASN A 138 -26.64 -16.54 -20.84
CA ASN A 138 -27.24 -15.32 -20.31
C ASN A 138 -27.16 -15.32 -18.78
N ALA A 139 -26.77 -14.20 -18.21
CA ALA A 139 -26.76 -13.92 -16.79
C ALA A 139 -27.36 -12.52 -16.57
N SER A 140 -28.45 -12.44 -15.82
CA SER A 140 -28.98 -11.15 -15.38
C SER A 140 -28.32 -10.73 -14.08
N TYR A 141 -28.10 -9.43 -13.93
CA TYR A 141 -27.63 -8.86 -12.69
C TYR A 141 -28.18 -7.46 -12.48
N GLU A 142 -28.34 -7.11 -11.22
CA GLU A 142 -28.70 -5.76 -10.82
C GLU A 142 -27.44 -4.89 -10.77
N THR A 143 -27.56 -3.67 -11.29
CA THR A 143 -26.59 -2.59 -11.13
C THR A 143 -27.35 -1.28 -10.95
N ILE A 144 -26.63 -0.17 -10.85
CA ILE A 144 -27.20 1.17 -10.81
C ILE A 144 -27.02 1.83 -12.18
N ASP A 145 -28.11 2.39 -12.70
CA ASP A 145 -28.08 3.28 -13.86
C ASP A 145 -27.80 4.71 -13.41
N PHE A 146 -27.01 5.42 -14.22
CA PHE A 146 -26.71 6.82 -14.02
C PHE A 146 -27.16 7.62 -15.24
N SER A 147 -28.46 7.57 -15.51
CA SER A 147 -29.10 8.44 -16.49
C SER A 147 -29.46 9.80 -15.86
N ARG A 148 -28.45 10.55 -15.41
CA ARG A 148 -28.48 11.98 -14.96
C ARG A 148 -29.48 12.45 -13.89
N GLU A 149 -30.57 11.75 -13.60
CA GLU A 149 -31.67 12.28 -12.77
C GLU A 149 -31.93 11.48 -11.47
N ALA A 150 -31.50 10.21 -11.35
CA ALA A 150 -31.59 9.46 -10.09
C ALA A 150 -30.78 8.16 -10.09
N LEU A 151 -30.21 7.78 -8.93
CA LEU A 151 -29.74 6.42 -8.67
C LEU A 151 -30.93 5.44 -8.71
N LYS A 152 -31.08 4.69 -9.81
CA LYS A 152 -32.10 3.67 -9.97
C LYS A 152 -31.45 2.30 -10.19
N PRO A 153 -31.82 1.27 -9.41
CA PRO A 153 -31.44 -0.10 -9.73
C PRO A 153 -31.99 -0.45 -11.12
N ILE A 154 -31.14 -1.02 -11.96
CA ILE A 154 -31.51 -1.61 -13.24
C ILE A 154 -31.02 -3.04 -13.29
N THR A 155 -31.80 -3.90 -13.95
CA THR A 155 -31.35 -5.25 -14.27
C THR A 155 -30.74 -5.24 -15.66
N LEU A 156 -29.46 -5.57 -15.75
CA LEU A 156 -28.76 -5.77 -17.01
C LEU A 156 -28.60 -7.26 -17.28
N THR A 157 -28.80 -7.64 -18.54
CA THR A 157 -28.46 -8.97 -19.02
C THR A 157 -27.05 -8.94 -19.62
N THR A 158 -26.16 -9.75 -19.05
CA THR A 158 -24.84 -10.06 -19.62
C THR A 158 -24.82 -11.45 -20.21
N LYS A 159 -23.83 -11.68 -21.06
CA LYS A 159 -23.50 -13.00 -21.61
C LYS A 159 -22.14 -13.38 -21.08
N SER A 160 -22.03 -14.51 -20.40
CA SER A 160 -20.75 -15.00 -19.88
C SER A 160 -20.40 -16.38 -20.42
N PRO A 161 -19.14 -16.61 -20.81
CA PRO A 161 -18.65 -17.92 -21.17
C PRO A 161 -18.14 -18.75 -19.98
N PHE A 162 -17.94 -18.12 -18.82
CA PHE A 162 -17.27 -18.73 -17.68
C PHE A 162 -18.27 -19.49 -16.79
N LYS A 163 -18.04 -20.80 -16.66
CA LYS A 163 -18.83 -21.71 -15.83
C LYS A 163 -18.00 -22.18 -14.63
N ILE A 164 -18.67 -22.32 -13.49
CA ILE A 164 -18.09 -22.86 -12.26
C ILE A 164 -18.62 -24.28 -12.05
N ASN A 165 -17.74 -25.17 -11.60
CA ASN A 165 -18.11 -26.50 -11.14
C ASN A 165 -18.37 -26.50 -9.61
N GLN A 166 -19.48 -27.09 -9.13
CA GLN A 166 -19.92 -27.03 -7.71
C GLN A 166 -19.93 -28.42 -7.03
N PRO A 167 -19.63 -28.53 -5.70
CA PRO A 167 -19.20 -27.52 -4.73
C PRO A 167 -17.67 -27.54 -4.50
N ASN A 168 -17.00 -26.40 -4.68
CA ASN A 168 -15.54 -26.33 -4.53
C ASN A 168 -15.11 -25.50 -3.30
N LYS A 169 -14.21 -26.05 -2.47
CA LYS A 169 -13.69 -25.40 -1.25
C LYS A 169 -12.80 -24.17 -1.52
N LEU A 170 -12.30 -24.00 -2.74
CA LEU A 170 -11.38 -22.92 -3.11
C LEU A 170 -12.11 -21.58 -3.20
N ILE A 171 -13.23 -21.51 -3.92
CA ILE A 171 -13.97 -20.27 -4.17
C ILE A 171 -14.79 -19.90 -2.92
N LYS A 172 -14.16 -19.23 -1.95
CA LYS A 172 -14.85 -18.74 -0.74
C LYS A 172 -15.27 -17.28 -0.86
N LEU A 173 -14.56 -16.45 -1.62
CA LEU A 173 -14.81 -15.01 -1.67
C LEU A 173 -15.91 -14.63 -2.67
N LEU A 174 -16.06 -15.35 -3.78
CA LEU A 174 -17.14 -15.11 -4.74
C LEU A 174 -18.48 -15.67 -4.22
N ARG A 175 -19.60 -15.04 -4.59
CA ARG A 175 -20.95 -15.52 -4.27
C ARG A 175 -21.52 -16.50 -5.30
N PHE A 176 -21.00 -16.51 -6.52
CA PHE A 176 -21.57 -17.25 -7.63
C PHE A 176 -21.09 -18.68 -7.67
N GLU A 177 -22.02 -19.57 -7.99
CA GLU A 177 -21.83 -21.01 -7.88
C GLU A 177 -21.95 -21.71 -9.25
N LYS A 178 -22.59 -21.09 -10.24
CA LYS A 178 -22.85 -21.69 -11.57
C LYS A 178 -22.22 -20.93 -12.73
N VAL A 179 -22.47 -19.62 -12.82
CA VAL A 179 -22.02 -18.76 -13.93
C VAL A 179 -21.39 -17.48 -13.35
N LEU A 180 -20.23 -17.09 -13.86
CA LEU A 180 -19.53 -15.85 -13.45
C LEU A 180 -19.84 -14.72 -14.43
N PRO A 181 -20.48 -13.61 -14.02
CA PRO A 181 -20.83 -12.59 -14.99
C PRO A 181 -19.65 -11.88 -15.64
N TYR A 182 -19.84 -11.49 -16.89
CA TYR A 182 -18.81 -10.94 -17.74
C TYR A 182 -19.24 -9.55 -18.21
N PHE A 183 -18.70 -8.53 -17.56
CA PHE A 183 -19.17 -7.14 -17.68
C PHE A 183 -18.49 -6.35 -18.80
N PHE A 184 -17.25 -6.71 -19.14
CA PHE A 184 -16.45 -5.95 -20.10
C PHE A 184 -15.79 -6.88 -21.11
N HIS A 185 -16.18 -6.74 -22.37
CA HIS A 185 -15.55 -7.45 -23.48
C HIS A 185 -14.31 -6.67 -23.92
N TYR A 186 -13.15 -7.06 -23.37
CA TYR A 186 -11.86 -6.45 -23.71
C TYR A 186 -11.29 -6.97 -25.03
N TYR A 187 -11.87 -8.03 -25.56
CA TYR A 187 -11.31 -8.82 -26.63
C TYR A 187 -12.19 -8.75 -27.88
N GLY A 188 -11.57 -8.70 -29.04
CA GLY A 188 -12.27 -8.86 -30.31
C GLY A 188 -12.62 -10.33 -30.61
N PRO A 189 -13.52 -10.57 -31.57
CA PRO A 189 -13.89 -11.93 -31.99
C PRO A 189 -12.72 -12.77 -32.54
N THR A 190 -11.63 -12.12 -32.92
CA THR A 190 -10.38 -12.73 -33.42
C THR A 190 -9.39 -13.09 -32.33
N ASP A 191 -9.56 -12.56 -31.12
CA ASP A 191 -8.63 -12.80 -30.02
C ASP A 191 -8.71 -14.26 -29.56
N GLN A 192 -7.56 -14.74 -29.09
CA GLN A 192 -7.38 -16.10 -28.60
C GLN A 192 -6.84 -16.08 -27.19
N CYS A 193 -7.19 -17.12 -26.44
CA CYS A 193 -6.57 -17.43 -25.15
C CYS A 193 -6.38 -18.94 -25.04
N VAL A 194 -5.63 -19.36 -24.03
CA VAL A 194 -5.23 -20.77 -23.89
C VAL A 194 -5.90 -21.44 -22.70
N GLY A 195 -6.60 -22.55 -22.97
CA GLY A 195 -7.16 -23.46 -21.99
C GLY A 195 -6.13 -24.43 -21.42
N LEU A 196 -6.36 -24.90 -20.19
CA LEU A 196 -5.52 -25.89 -19.54
C LEU A 196 -5.64 -27.26 -20.22
N PRO A 197 -4.57 -28.07 -20.24
CA PRO A 197 -4.63 -29.43 -20.76
C PRO A 197 -5.65 -30.27 -19.99
N ILE A 198 -6.31 -31.19 -20.70
CA ILE A 198 -7.15 -32.22 -20.09
C ILE A 198 -6.20 -33.33 -19.64
N ASP A 199 -5.93 -33.43 -18.34
CA ASP A 199 -5.21 -34.58 -17.79
C ASP A 199 -6.17 -35.78 -17.77
N GLN A 200 -5.77 -36.89 -18.39
CA GLN A 200 -6.58 -38.13 -18.45
C GLN A 200 -6.49 -38.94 -17.15
N ASN A 201 -5.64 -38.54 -16.21
CA ASN A 201 -5.52 -39.17 -14.90
C ASN A 201 -6.45 -38.49 -13.89
N ASP A 202 -7.40 -39.24 -13.32
CA ASP A 202 -8.51 -38.89 -12.41
C ASP A 202 -8.19 -38.06 -11.13
N LEU A 203 -7.01 -37.43 -11.00
CA LEU A 203 -6.56 -36.69 -9.82
C LEU A 203 -6.69 -35.16 -9.94
N THR A 204 -7.35 -34.65 -10.99
CA THR A 204 -7.57 -33.21 -11.20
C THR A 204 -9.03 -32.82 -11.00
N SER A 205 -9.26 -31.73 -10.26
CA SER A 205 -10.59 -31.15 -10.09
C SER A 205 -10.68 -29.80 -10.80
N THR A 206 -11.56 -29.72 -11.81
CA THR A 206 -11.85 -28.47 -12.52
C THR A 206 -12.70 -27.55 -11.66
N ILE A 207 -12.29 -26.28 -11.59
CA ILE A 207 -12.98 -25.23 -10.83
C ILE A 207 -13.77 -24.32 -11.76
N ILE A 208 -13.09 -23.77 -12.75
CA ILE A 208 -13.66 -22.88 -13.76
C ILE A 208 -13.32 -23.46 -15.12
N TYR A 209 -14.30 -23.47 -16.01
CA TYR A 209 -14.15 -23.91 -17.39
C TYR A 209 -14.98 -23.04 -18.34
N VAL A 210 -14.65 -23.15 -19.63
CA VAL A 210 -15.48 -22.66 -20.74
C VAL A 210 -15.87 -23.86 -21.59
N GLU A 211 -16.88 -23.68 -22.43
CA GLU A 211 -17.34 -24.73 -23.34
C GLU A 211 -17.23 -24.23 -24.78
N ASN A 212 -16.72 -25.08 -25.67
CA ASN A 212 -16.60 -24.75 -27.08
C ASN A 212 -17.98 -24.83 -27.75
N LYS A 213 -18.36 -23.78 -28.46
CA LYS A 213 -19.64 -23.66 -29.16
C LYS A 213 -19.79 -24.61 -30.35
N VAL A 214 -18.66 -25.00 -30.96
CA VAL A 214 -18.63 -25.87 -32.14
C VAL A 214 -18.54 -27.34 -31.72
N THR A 215 -17.66 -27.66 -30.77
CA THR A 215 -17.38 -29.07 -30.39
C THR A 215 -18.10 -29.52 -29.12
N SER A 216 -18.71 -28.60 -28.35
CA SER A 216 -19.24 -28.84 -27.00
C SER A 216 -18.21 -29.34 -25.98
N GLU A 217 -16.93 -29.30 -26.32
CA GLU A 217 -15.84 -29.70 -25.43
C GLU A 217 -15.69 -28.70 -24.29
N LYS A 218 -15.55 -29.20 -23.05
CA LYS A 218 -15.23 -28.39 -21.87
C LYS A 218 -13.74 -28.16 -21.80
N ILE A 219 -13.35 -26.90 -21.74
CA ILE A 219 -11.96 -26.49 -21.68
C ILE A 219 -11.69 -25.84 -20.32
N ASN A 220 -10.84 -26.50 -19.54
CA ASN A 220 -10.54 -26.10 -18.17
C ASN A 220 -9.76 -24.79 -18.14
N LEU A 221 -10.10 -23.89 -17.23
CA LEU A 221 -9.37 -22.63 -17.00
C LEU A 221 -8.71 -22.56 -15.64
N ILE A 222 -9.23 -23.30 -14.66
CA ILE A 222 -8.59 -23.56 -13.37
C ILE A 222 -8.76 -25.02 -13.01
N THR A 223 -7.65 -25.66 -12.66
CA THR A 223 -7.64 -27.01 -12.11
C THR A 223 -6.83 -27.06 -10.83
N ILE A 224 -7.27 -27.89 -9.89
CA ILE A 224 -6.47 -28.30 -8.73
C ILE A 224 -6.01 -29.74 -9.01
N ALA A 225 -4.70 -29.96 -9.01
CA ALA A 225 -4.09 -31.28 -9.03
C ALA A 225 -3.45 -31.58 -7.67
N LYS A 226 -3.49 -32.84 -7.22
CA LYS A 226 -2.74 -33.37 -6.06
C LYS A 226 -2.66 -32.39 -4.87
N GLU A 227 -3.76 -32.22 -4.13
CA GLU A 227 -4.05 -31.40 -2.93
C GLU A 227 -3.53 -29.93 -2.83
N LYS A 228 -2.47 -29.50 -3.51
CA LYS A 228 -1.88 -28.13 -3.43
C LYS A 228 -1.17 -27.67 -4.71
N GLN A 229 -1.53 -28.21 -5.87
CA GLN A 229 -1.02 -27.73 -7.16
C GLN A 229 -2.18 -27.10 -7.94
N ILE A 230 -2.07 -25.82 -8.29
CA ILE A 230 -3.10 -25.10 -9.00
C ILE A 230 -2.58 -24.63 -10.34
N TYR A 231 -3.32 -24.92 -11.39
CA TYR A 231 -3.07 -24.41 -12.73
C TYR A 231 -4.08 -23.31 -13.05
N LEU A 232 -3.59 -22.19 -13.58
CA LEU A 232 -4.39 -21.04 -14.00
C LEU A 232 -4.13 -20.72 -15.47
N SER A 233 -5.22 -20.62 -16.22
CA SER A 233 -5.21 -20.21 -17.63
C SER A 233 -5.08 -18.69 -17.78
N GLU A 234 -4.38 -18.26 -18.83
CA GLU A 234 -4.31 -16.85 -19.22
C GLU A 234 -5.66 -16.24 -19.61
N CYS A 235 -6.67 -17.05 -19.96
CA CYS A 235 -8.02 -16.60 -20.32
C CYS A 235 -8.70 -15.80 -19.20
N LEU A 236 -8.29 -16.00 -17.95
CA LEU A 236 -8.96 -15.39 -16.79
C LEU A 236 -8.49 -13.97 -16.49
N TYR A 237 -7.33 -13.55 -17.01
CA TYR A 237 -6.60 -12.37 -16.53
C TYR A 237 -7.24 -11.01 -16.77
N HIS A 238 -8.16 -10.90 -17.71
CA HIS A 238 -8.84 -9.64 -18.04
C HIS A 238 -10.23 -9.54 -17.40
N ASN A 239 -10.60 -10.51 -16.58
CA ASN A 239 -11.90 -10.58 -15.94
C ASN A 239 -11.83 -10.06 -14.51
N TRP A 240 -12.84 -9.29 -14.09
CA TRP A 240 -12.90 -8.69 -12.75
C TRP A 240 -12.75 -9.71 -11.61
N PHE A 241 -13.26 -10.94 -11.80
CA PHE A 241 -13.28 -11.97 -10.77
C PHE A 241 -11.93 -12.66 -10.57
N ILE A 242 -10.91 -12.38 -11.39
CA ILE A 242 -9.57 -12.96 -11.20
C ILE A 242 -8.95 -12.51 -9.88
N TRP A 243 -9.21 -11.27 -9.45
CA TRP A 243 -8.63 -10.73 -8.22
C TRP A 243 -9.14 -11.43 -6.96
N PRO A 244 -10.47 -11.53 -6.72
CA PRO A 244 -10.97 -12.29 -5.58
C PRO A 244 -10.60 -13.77 -5.65
N LEU A 245 -10.50 -14.33 -6.86
CA LEU A 245 -10.09 -15.71 -7.07
C LEU A 245 -8.61 -15.96 -6.74
N LEU A 246 -7.71 -15.04 -7.12
CA LEU A 246 -6.30 -15.13 -6.75
C LEU A 246 -6.11 -15.04 -5.23
N MET A 247 -6.91 -14.24 -4.52
CA MET A 247 -6.91 -14.24 -3.05
C MET A 247 -7.30 -15.59 -2.48
N ASP A 248 -8.37 -16.19 -3.00
CA ASP A 248 -8.83 -17.52 -2.60
C ASP A 248 -7.80 -18.61 -2.90
N VAL A 249 -7.14 -18.54 -4.07
CA VAL A 249 -6.03 -19.44 -4.46
C VAL A 249 -4.86 -19.33 -3.48
N LEU A 250 -4.39 -18.11 -3.21
CA LEU A 250 -3.26 -17.89 -2.28
C LEU A 250 -3.62 -18.37 -0.86
N ARG A 251 -4.85 -18.12 -0.41
CA ARG A 251 -5.35 -18.61 0.88
C ARG A 251 -5.42 -20.15 0.91
N TYR A 252 -5.92 -20.78 -0.17
CA TYR A 252 -5.99 -22.23 -0.28
C TYR A 252 -4.59 -22.87 -0.25
N LEU A 253 -3.65 -22.38 -1.05
CA LEU A 253 -2.28 -22.91 -1.13
C LEU A 253 -1.53 -22.74 0.19
N SER A 254 -1.82 -21.67 0.92
CA SER A 254 -1.29 -21.44 2.26
C SER A 254 -2.08 -22.12 3.38
N SER A 255 -3.00 -23.05 3.06
CA SER A 255 -3.77 -23.83 4.06
C SER A 255 -4.57 -22.96 5.03
N ASP A 256 -5.14 -21.85 4.54
CA ASP A 256 -5.87 -20.85 5.31
C ASP A 256 -5.07 -20.22 6.48
N THR A 257 -3.75 -20.46 6.59
CA THR A 257 -2.92 -19.82 7.64
C THR A 257 -2.83 -18.31 7.44
N TYR A 258 -3.11 -17.84 6.23
CA TYR A 258 -3.24 -16.43 5.89
C TYR A 258 -4.70 -16.06 5.69
N ASP A 259 -5.42 -15.75 6.77
CA ASP A 259 -6.63 -14.96 6.62
C ASP A 259 -6.25 -13.49 6.41
N TYR A 260 -5.77 -13.16 5.21
CA TYR A 260 -5.04 -11.92 4.91
C TYR A 260 -5.69 -10.67 5.51
N TYR A 261 -7.03 -10.55 5.39
CA TYR A 261 -7.80 -9.46 5.99
C TYR A 261 -9.23 -9.88 6.39
N GLY A 262 -9.58 -11.17 6.33
CA GLY A 262 -10.96 -11.63 6.48
C GLY A 262 -11.90 -11.10 5.39
N LEU A 263 -13.21 -11.20 5.67
CA LEU A 263 -14.27 -10.68 4.80
C LEU A 263 -14.63 -9.21 5.10
N ASN A 264 -14.20 -8.68 6.24
CA ASN A 264 -14.62 -7.35 6.68
C ASN A 264 -13.79 -6.25 6.00
N ARG A 265 -14.46 -5.18 5.57
CA ARG A 265 -13.85 -4.01 4.94
C ARG A 265 -14.42 -2.73 5.55
N HIS A 266 -13.57 -1.96 6.22
CA HIS A 266 -13.93 -0.64 6.73
C HIS A 266 -13.81 0.37 5.60
N ILE A 267 -14.89 1.11 5.33
CA ILE A 267 -14.91 2.15 4.32
C ILE A 267 -15.32 3.48 4.95
N GLN A 268 -14.60 4.53 4.60
CA GLN A 268 -14.91 5.90 4.95
C GLN A 268 -14.84 6.73 3.67
N ILE A 269 -15.85 7.56 3.43
CA ILE A 269 -15.90 8.44 2.26
C ILE A 269 -15.91 9.88 2.76
N ASP A 270 -14.79 10.55 2.56
CA ASP A 270 -14.58 11.94 2.94
C ASP A 270 -14.82 12.83 1.72
N ILE A 271 -15.65 13.86 1.92
CA ILE A 271 -15.95 14.93 0.96
C ILE A 271 -15.29 16.20 1.48
N ASP A 272 -14.16 16.55 0.90
CA ASP A 272 -13.42 17.78 1.21
C ASP A 272 -14.11 18.99 0.56
N ASP A 273 -13.63 20.18 0.90
CA ASP A 273 -14.02 21.45 0.28
C ASP A 273 -15.48 21.85 0.51
N MET A 274 -16.12 21.39 1.59
CA MET A 274 -17.48 21.82 1.90
C MET A 274 -17.55 23.33 2.13
N PHE A 275 -18.51 23.96 1.44
CA PHE A 275 -18.68 25.40 1.26
C PHE A 275 -17.69 26.10 0.32
N LEU A 276 -16.65 25.45 -0.19
CA LEU A 276 -15.71 26.10 -1.09
C LEU A 276 -16.27 26.17 -2.53
N GLY A 277 -16.01 27.26 -3.25
CA GLY A 277 -16.33 27.40 -4.68
C GLY A 277 -15.29 28.27 -5.40
N GLY A 278 -14.59 27.71 -6.39
CA GLY A 278 -13.55 28.42 -7.15
C GLY A 278 -14.09 29.26 -8.31
N LYS A 279 -15.29 28.93 -8.81
CA LYS A 279 -16.06 29.63 -9.85
C LYS A 279 -17.54 29.63 -9.47
N SER A 280 -18.35 30.50 -10.08
CA SER A 280 -19.81 30.37 -9.99
C SER A 280 -20.23 28.96 -10.46
N HIS A 281 -21.12 28.30 -9.72
CA HIS A 281 -21.66 26.94 -9.99
C HIS A 281 -20.78 25.75 -9.57
N ASP A 282 -19.72 25.95 -8.77
CA ASP A 282 -18.91 24.84 -8.23
C ASP A 282 -19.40 24.36 -6.84
N ARG A 283 -20.44 24.98 -6.27
CA ARG A 283 -21.00 24.62 -4.97
C ARG A 283 -22.24 23.74 -5.13
N LEU A 284 -22.55 22.98 -4.07
CA LEU A 284 -23.72 22.10 -4.04
C LEU A 284 -25.01 22.91 -3.98
N LYS A 285 -25.98 22.56 -4.83
CA LYS A 285 -27.32 23.14 -4.83
C LYS A 285 -28.28 22.25 -4.04
N LEU A 286 -29.51 22.72 -3.85
CA LEU A 286 -30.57 22.00 -3.15
C LEU A 286 -30.74 20.56 -3.65
N ASP A 287 -30.87 20.36 -4.96
CA ASP A 287 -31.04 19.03 -5.56
C ASP A 287 -29.81 18.12 -5.37
N ASP A 288 -28.61 18.69 -5.30
CA ASP A 288 -27.38 17.93 -5.08
C ASP A 288 -27.32 17.40 -3.65
N ILE A 289 -27.74 18.21 -2.66
CA ILE A 289 -27.85 17.77 -1.26
C ILE A 289 -28.90 16.67 -1.12
N GLN A 290 -30.04 16.79 -1.80
CA GLN A 290 -31.07 15.75 -1.80
C GLN A 290 -30.55 14.43 -2.39
N GLU A 291 -29.81 14.49 -3.50
CA GLU A 291 -29.23 13.29 -4.10
C GLU A 291 -28.09 12.70 -3.25
N LEU A 292 -27.32 13.54 -2.54
CA LEU A 292 -26.35 13.10 -1.54
C LEU A 292 -27.00 12.30 -0.40
N LEU A 293 -28.15 12.76 0.11
CA LEU A 293 -28.92 12.04 1.12
C LEU A 293 -29.55 10.76 0.56
N ARG A 294 -30.02 10.78 -0.70
CA ARG A 294 -30.55 9.60 -1.39
C ARG A 294 -29.47 8.54 -1.60
N SER A 295 -28.27 8.92 -2.04
CA SER A 295 -27.16 7.99 -2.23
C SER A 295 -26.66 7.42 -0.90
N GLN A 296 -26.63 8.24 0.16
CA GLN A 296 -26.35 7.77 1.51
C GLN A 296 -27.36 6.69 1.94
N SER A 297 -28.65 6.97 1.78
CA SER A 297 -29.72 6.01 2.10
C SER A 297 -29.62 4.73 1.28
N PHE A 298 -29.23 4.83 0.00
CA PHE A 298 -28.97 3.67 -0.84
C PHE A 298 -27.81 2.82 -0.32
N ILE A 299 -26.68 3.46 0.04
CA ILE A 299 -25.50 2.78 0.59
C ILE A 299 -25.81 2.13 1.93
N GLN A 300 -26.68 2.71 2.74
CA GLN A 300 -27.12 2.16 4.03
C GLN A 300 -27.78 0.78 3.93
N ASN A 301 -28.30 0.39 2.76
CA ASN A 301 -28.79 -0.97 2.52
C ASN A 301 -27.67 -2.03 2.53
N TYR A 302 -26.41 -1.61 2.37
CA TYR A 302 -25.23 -2.49 2.33
C TYR A 302 -24.29 -2.27 3.52
N ILE A 303 -24.33 -1.07 4.11
CA ILE A 303 -23.44 -0.65 5.19
C ILE A 303 -24.28 -0.01 6.29
N SER A 304 -24.44 -0.69 7.42
CA SER A 304 -25.18 -0.15 8.57
C SER A 304 -24.60 1.19 9.00
N ASN A 305 -25.48 2.13 9.34
CA ASN A 305 -25.14 3.45 9.89
C ASN A 305 -24.21 4.30 9.01
N PHE A 306 -24.06 3.99 7.72
CA PHE A 306 -23.18 4.74 6.85
C PHE A 306 -23.54 6.22 6.80
N ARG A 307 -22.53 7.07 7.00
CA ARG A 307 -22.64 8.53 6.84
C ARG A 307 -21.46 9.05 6.03
N TYR A 308 -21.74 9.92 5.07
CA TYR A 308 -20.67 10.71 4.44
C TYR A 308 -19.99 11.59 5.48
N ARG A 309 -18.68 11.76 5.32
CA ARG A 309 -17.89 12.64 6.16
C ARG A 309 -17.55 13.92 5.41
N LEU A 310 -17.81 15.07 6.03
CA LEU A 310 -17.79 16.38 5.39
C LEU A 310 -16.67 17.25 5.96
N GLY A 311 -15.66 17.53 5.14
CA GLY A 311 -14.54 18.40 5.45
C GLY A 311 -14.89 19.85 5.14
N PHE A 312 -15.04 20.69 6.15
CA PHE A 312 -15.56 22.04 5.97
C PHE A 312 -14.55 23.16 6.22
N SER A 313 -14.69 24.21 5.43
CA SER A 313 -14.03 25.50 5.61
C SER A 313 -15.09 26.60 5.77
N GLY A 314 -15.43 26.91 7.02
CA GLY A 314 -16.60 27.74 7.36
C GLY A 314 -16.54 29.19 6.85
N TYR A 315 -15.37 29.69 6.44
CA TYR A 315 -15.21 31.04 5.90
C TYR A 315 -16.10 31.28 4.68
N TYR A 316 -16.33 30.23 3.88
CA TYR A 316 -17.07 30.31 2.63
C TYR A 316 -18.55 29.98 2.77
N TYR A 317 -19.05 29.73 3.97
CA TYR A 317 -20.46 29.44 4.19
C TYR A 317 -21.34 30.60 3.70
N ASN A 318 -22.36 30.29 2.89
CA ASN A 318 -23.33 31.24 2.38
C ASN A 318 -22.70 32.40 1.57
N SER A 319 -21.60 32.11 0.87
CA SER A 319 -20.89 33.05 -0.01
C SER A 319 -21.14 32.80 -1.51
N GLY A 320 -22.05 31.87 -1.84
CA GLY A 320 -22.45 31.56 -3.23
C GLY A 320 -23.63 32.41 -3.71
N ASN A 321 -24.17 32.10 -4.89
CA ASN A 321 -25.44 32.68 -5.35
C ASN A 321 -26.63 32.18 -4.51
N ASP A 322 -27.85 32.62 -4.82
CA ASP A 322 -29.04 32.26 -4.04
C ASP A 322 -29.28 30.74 -3.99
N ASP A 323 -29.13 30.03 -5.10
CA ASP A 323 -29.33 28.57 -5.20
C ASP A 323 -28.26 27.80 -4.40
N GLU A 324 -27.00 28.21 -4.51
CA GLU A 324 -25.87 27.62 -3.78
C GLU A 324 -26.00 27.89 -2.27
N SER A 325 -26.42 29.10 -1.90
CA SER A 325 -26.65 29.49 -0.51
C SER A 325 -27.84 28.74 0.10
N GLN A 326 -28.87 28.41 -0.69
CA GLN A 326 -29.93 27.49 -0.26
C GLN A 326 -29.39 26.08 -0.02
N GLY A 327 -28.51 25.58 -0.88
CA GLY A 327 -27.80 24.31 -0.69
C GLY A 327 -27.01 24.27 0.61
N ASP A 328 -26.22 25.31 0.91
CA ASP A 328 -25.48 25.44 2.17
C ASP A 328 -26.41 25.40 3.39
N ARG A 329 -27.53 26.14 3.35
CA ARG A 329 -28.52 26.19 4.43
C ARG A 329 -29.18 24.83 4.64
N LEU A 330 -29.55 24.14 3.57
CA LEU A 330 -30.11 22.79 3.65
C LEU A 330 -29.09 21.81 4.26
N LEU A 331 -27.83 21.89 3.85
CA LEU A 331 -26.77 21.03 4.40
C LEU A 331 -26.57 21.25 5.91
N ILE A 332 -26.61 22.50 6.39
CA ILE A 332 -26.57 22.82 7.81
C ILE A 332 -27.83 22.34 8.55
N ASN A 333 -29.01 22.47 7.94
CA ASN A 333 -30.25 21.95 8.53
C ASN A 333 -30.19 20.42 8.67
N GLU A 334 -29.54 19.73 7.74
CA GLU A 334 -29.39 18.28 7.68
C GLU A 334 -28.08 17.77 8.32
N LYS A 335 -27.38 18.62 9.07
CA LYS A 335 -26.04 18.35 9.62
C LYS A 335 -25.91 17.02 10.38
N ASP A 336 -26.98 16.60 11.07
CA ASP A 336 -27.00 15.42 11.93
C ASP A 336 -26.96 14.10 11.13
N LYS A 337 -27.28 14.17 9.83
CA LYS A 337 -27.18 13.04 8.90
C LYS A 337 -25.75 12.77 8.42
N PHE A 338 -24.80 13.64 8.76
CA PHE A 338 -23.40 13.57 8.33
C PHE A 338 -22.45 13.50 9.54
N VAL A 339 -21.20 13.13 9.28
CA VAL A 339 -20.09 13.36 10.22
C VAL A 339 -19.27 14.51 9.66
N TRP A 340 -18.88 15.48 10.49
CA TRP A 340 -18.10 16.62 10.03
C TRP A 340 -16.65 16.49 10.51
N PHE A 341 -15.69 16.95 9.73
CA PHE A 341 -14.29 17.04 10.15
C PHE A 341 -13.66 18.36 9.71
N HIS A 342 -12.58 18.72 10.39
CA HIS A 342 -11.94 20.02 10.19
C HIS A 342 -11.13 20.06 8.89
N HIS A 343 -11.32 21.12 8.10
CA HIS A 343 -10.58 21.36 6.86
C HIS A 343 -10.05 22.80 6.74
N THR A 344 -9.59 23.35 7.87
CA THR A 344 -9.13 24.74 8.08
C THR A 344 -10.15 25.83 7.76
N TRP A 345 -9.90 27.06 8.21
CA TRP A 345 -10.88 28.15 8.06
C TRP A 345 -11.01 28.62 6.63
N LYS A 346 -9.89 28.91 5.94
CA LYS A 346 -9.84 29.50 4.60
C LYS A 346 -9.28 28.55 3.54
N HIS A 347 -9.28 27.25 3.81
CA HIS A 347 -8.68 26.26 2.91
C HIS A 347 -7.21 26.60 2.56
N GLU A 348 -6.46 27.11 3.54
CA GLU A 348 -5.08 27.53 3.36
C GLU A 348 -4.10 26.35 3.31
N LYS A 349 -3.06 26.47 2.47
CA LYS A 349 -1.98 25.48 2.40
C LYS A 349 -1.10 25.56 3.65
N LEU A 350 -1.09 24.49 4.43
CA LEU A 350 -0.34 24.40 5.69
C LEU A 350 1.18 24.28 5.49
N THR A 351 1.64 24.15 4.25
CA THR A 351 3.08 24.22 3.90
C THR A 351 3.62 25.63 3.97
N ASN A 352 2.76 26.63 3.78
CA ASN A 352 3.11 28.05 3.82
C ASN A 352 2.93 28.65 5.22
N VAL A 353 2.49 27.83 6.18
CA VAL A 353 2.36 28.24 7.58
C VAL A 353 3.75 28.19 8.20
N HIS A 354 4.27 29.37 8.52
CA HIS A 354 5.56 29.57 9.18
C HIS A 354 5.40 30.00 10.65
N ASP A 355 4.20 30.44 11.04
CA ASP A 355 3.90 30.92 12.37
C ASP A 355 2.80 30.11 13.05
N ARG A 356 2.95 29.86 14.35
CA ARG A 356 2.02 29.04 15.14
C ARG A 356 0.69 29.74 15.37
N ILE A 357 0.70 31.08 15.46
CA ILE A 357 -0.44 31.90 15.87
C ILE A 357 -1.52 31.88 14.77
N SER A 358 -1.13 32.06 13.52
CA SER A 358 -2.01 32.00 12.35
C SER A 358 -2.72 30.65 12.25
N LEU A 359 -1.98 29.54 12.45
CA LEU A 359 -2.56 28.21 12.41
C LEU A 359 -3.57 27.97 13.55
N ILE A 360 -3.21 28.35 14.78
CA ILE A 360 -4.13 28.24 15.93
C ILE A 360 -5.39 29.06 15.66
N SER A 361 -5.23 30.32 15.26
CA SER A 361 -6.35 31.23 14.97
C SER A 361 -7.27 30.68 13.88
N SER A 362 -6.71 30.14 12.80
CA SER A 362 -7.50 29.50 11.74
C SER A 362 -8.29 28.30 12.27
N ILE A 363 -7.63 27.40 13.01
CA ILE A 363 -8.30 26.21 13.53
C ILE A 363 -9.41 26.59 14.50
N GLU A 364 -9.14 27.46 15.47
CA GLU A 364 -10.11 27.94 16.47
C GLU A 364 -11.31 28.62 15.82
N THR A 365 -11.09 29.46 14.81
CA THR A 365 -12.18 30.14 14.09
C THR A 365 -13.10 29.14 13.40
N ASN A 366 -12.55 28.11 12.75
CA ASN A 366 -13.35 27.08 12.10
C ASN A 366 -14.06 26.17 13.12
N LEU A 367 -13.46 25.91 14.30
CA LEU A 367 -14.11 25.21 15.40
C LEU A 367 -15.26 26.04 16.00
N ALA A 368 -15.09 27.36 16.14
CA ALA A 368 -16.15 28.27 16.59
C ALA A 368 -17.33 28.27 15.61
N PHE A 369 -17.07 28.18 14.30
CA PHE A 369 -18.13 27.96 13.31
C PHE A 369 -18.88 26.64 13.56
N ALA A 370 -18.17 25.53 13.77
CA ALA A 370 -18.79 24.25 14.07
C ALA A 370 -19.62 24.29 15.36
N GLN A 371 -19.16 25.01 16.39
CA GLN A 371 -19.90 25.20 17.64
C GLN A 371 -21.15 26.05 17.43
N LYS A 372 -21.05 27.18 16.70
CA LYS A 372 -22.19 28.05 16.36
C LYS A 372 -23.32 27.28 15.69
N TYR A 373 -22.99 26.42 14.73
CA TYR A 373 -23.97 25.62 14.00
C TYR A 373 -24.23 24.24 14.63
N LYS A 374 -23.61 23.91 15.77
CA LYS A 374 -23.71 22.61 16.46
C LYS A 374 -23.49 21.43 15.52
N LEU A 375 -22.40 21.45 14.75
CA LEU A 375 -22.07 20.37 13.81
C LEU A 375 -21.63 19.09 14.58
N PRO A 376 -22.06 17.88 14.15
CA PRO A 376 -21.54 16.61 14.65
C PRO A 376 -20.08 16.36 14.24
N LEU A 377 -19.16 17.03 14.92
CA LEU A 377 -17.74 17.04 14.60
C LEU A 377 -17.01 15.77 15.13
N ASP A 378 -16.28 15.09 14.26
CA ASP A 378 -15.21 14.16 14.65
C ASP A 378 -14.03 14.99 15.20
N ARG A 379 -13.98 15.16 16.51
CA ARG A 379 -13.00 16.01 17.20
C ARG A 379 -11.56 15.46 17.12
N ASN A 380 -11.39 14.21 16.71
CA ASN A 380 -10.09 13.58 16.62
C ASN A 380 -9.52 13.58 15.20
N TYR A 381 -10.33 13.93 14.19
CA TYR A 381 -9.95 13.85 12.79
C TYR A 381 -9.95 15.23 12.11
N ALA A 382 -8.84 15.54 11.45
CA ALA A 382 -8.70 16.72 10.61
C ALA A 382 -7.94 16.36 9.33
N VAL A 383 -8.27 17.05 8.24
CA VAL A 383 -7.57 16.90 6.96
C VAL A 383 -6.99 18.25 6.57
N ALA A 384 -5.70 18.28 6.25
CA ALA A 384 -5.07 19.48 5.75
C ALA A 384 -5.50 19.74 4.29
N PRO A 385 -5.89 20.98 3.92
CA PRO A 385 -6.10 21.38 2.54
C PRO A 385 -4.94 20.97 1.64
N HIS A 386 -5.24 20.39 0.49
CA HIS A 386 -4.26 19.84 -0.46
C HIS A 386 -3.31 18.78 0.13
N HIS A 387 -3.63 18.19 1.29
CA HIS A 387 -2.73 17.34 2.08
C HIS A 387 -1.39 17.99 2.43
N SER A 388 -1.37 19.31 2.43
CA SER A 388 -0.16 20.12 2.57
C SER A 388 0.38 20.03 4.00
N GLY A 389 1.68 19.81 4.14
CA GLY A 389 2.38 19.78 5.42
C GLY A 389 2.18 18.49 6.24
N ILE A 390 1.30 17.59 5.82
CA ILE A 390 1.21 16.24 6.39
C ILE A 390 2.39 15.40 5.93
N TYR A 391 2.63 15.37 4.61
CA TYR A 391 3.81 14.76 4.01
C TYR A 391 4.21 15.48 2.71
N PRO A 392 5.45 16.01 2.57
CA PRO A 392 6.51 16.03 3.59
C PRO A 392 6.10 16.75 4.88
N ILE A 393 6.63 16.28 6.01
CA ILE A 393 6.22 16.71 7.34
C ILE A 393 6.56 18.20 7.56
N ASN A 394 5.56 19.02 7.91
CA ASN A 394 5.74 20.34 8.51
C ASN A 394 5.64 20.20 10.05
N PRO A 395 6.75 20.35 10.81
CA PRO A 395 6.77 20.14 12.26
C PRO A 395 5.76 21.00 13.04
N ILE A 396 5.40 22.19 12.54
CA ILE A 396 4.46 23.10 13.20
C ILE A 396 3.08 22.44 13.37
N ILE A 397 2.62 21.73 12.33
CA ILE A 397 1.32 21.03 12.34
C ILE A 397 1.31 19.97 13.43
N TYR A 398 2.36 19.15 13.48
CA TYR A 398 2.49 18.04 14.43
C TYR A 398 2.74 18.49 15.87
N ASP A 399 3.13 19.75 16.09
CA ASP A 399 3.21 20.33 17.43
C ASP A 399 1.87 20.90 17.89
N ILE A 400 1.04 21.42 16.98
CA ILE A 400 -0.21 22.12 17.30
C ILE A 400 -1.40 21.18 17.32
N TRP A 401 -1.58 20.38 16.27
CA TRP A 401 -2.77 19.55 16.07
C TRP A 401 -3.04 18.58 17.22
N PRO A 402 -2.10 17.70 17.60
CA PRO A 402 -2.35 16.74 18.68
C PRO A 402 -2.33 17.38 20.08
N ARG A 403 -1.51 18.42 20.32
CA ARG A 403 -1.29 18.95 21.68
C ARG A 403 -2.23 20.08 22.08
N ILE A 404 -2.61 20.92 21.12
CA ILE A 404 -3.43 22.12 21.37
C ILE A 404 -4.88 21.86 20.94
N MET A 405 -5.06 21.19 19.79
CA MET A 405 -6.38 21.05 19.17
C MET A 405 -7.01 19.65 19.33
N ASN A 406 -6.31 18.72 20.01
CA ASN A 406 -6.74 17.34 20.26
C ASN A 406 -7.04 16.49 19.01
N PHE A 407 -6.55 16.89 17.84
CA PHE A 407 -6.59 16.05 16.64
C PHE A 407 -5.56 14.93 16.77
N THR A 408 -6.01 13.69 16.86
CA THR A 408 -5.13 12.52 17.00
C THR A 408 -4.95 11.77 15.68
N VAL A 409 -5.78 12.06 14.67
CA VAL A 409 -5.73 11.43 13.34
C VAL A 409 -5.82 12.47 12.22
N THR A 410 -5.05 12.21 11.17
CA THR A 410 -5.21 12.85 9.85
C THR A 410 -4.99 11.82 8.75
N SER A 411 -5.12 12.23 7.49
CA SER A 411 -4.90 11.36 6.34
C SER A 411 -4.23 12.10 5.19
N THR A 412 -3.46 11.35 4.39
CA THR A 412 -2.80 11.88 3.20
C THR A 412 -2.74 10.85 2.09
N GLU A 413 -2.74 11.33 0.85
CA GLU A 413 -2.49 10.50 -0.31
C GLU A 413 -1.04 10.55 -0.82
N ASN A 414 -0.19 11.36 -0.20
CA ASN A 414 1.15 11.69 -0.69
C ASN A 414 2.28 10.83 -0.09
N TYR A 415 1.96 9.93 0.85
CA TYR A 415 2.94 9.15 1.59
C TYR A 415 2.96 7.66 1.17
N PRO A 416 4.16 7.04 1.03
CA PRO A 416 5.49 7.64 1.16
C PRO A 416 5.98 8.35 -0.10
N TYR A 417 5.33 8.12 -1.23
CA TYR A 417 5.64 8.76 -2.51
C TYR A 417 4.37 9.28 -3.17
N HIS A 418 4.52 10.34 -3.95
CA HIS A 418 3.44 10.88 -4.75
C HIS A 418 3.20 10.04 -6.03
N PHE A 419 1.95 9.93 -6.50
CA PHE A 419 1.48 9.09 -7.62
C PHE A 419 1.58 7.55 -7.49
N MET A 420 1.85 7.01 -6.31
CA MET A 420 1.86 5.55 -6.12
C MET A 420 0.49 4.89 -6.31
N LEU A 421 0.49 3.57 -6.54
CA LEU A 421 -0.74 2.79 -6.52
C LEU A 421 -1.41 2.96 -5.15
N SER A 422 -2.75 2.96 -5.11
CA SER A 422 -3.53 3.10 -3.87
C SER A 422 -3.07 2.13 -2.78
N SER A 423 -2.70 0.92 -3.19
CA SER A 423 -2.19 -0.15 -2.34
C SER A 423 -0.76 0.03 -1.84
N GLU A 424 0.02 0.96 -2.39
CA GLU A 424 1.38 1.29 -1.95
C GLU A 424 1.40 2.47 -0.97
N ARG A 425 0.27 3.14 -0.78
CA ARG A 425 0.11 4.17 0.26
C ARG A 425 0.20 3.53 1.64
N ARG A 426 0.87 4.21 2.56
CA ARG A 426 1.18 3.71 3.90
C ARG A 426 0.68 4.67 4.97
N GLY A 427 0.57 4.20 6.20
CA GLY A 427 0.39 5.08 7.36
C GLY A 427 1.73 5.39 8.02
N PHE A 428 1.72 6.37 8.92
CA PHE A 428 2.77 6.55 9.93
C PHE A 428 2.24 7.30 11.15
N ILE A 429 2.97 7.24 12.25
CA ILE A 429 2.69 8.02 13.46
C ILE A 429 3.84 8.99 13.69
N TYR A 430 3.52 10.28 13.83
CA TYR A 430 4.53 11.31 14.11
C TYR A 430 4.04 12.29 15.16
N LYS A 431 4.84 12.51 16.21
CA LYS A 431 4.54 13.27 17.43
C LYS A 431 3.13 13.03 18.02
N GLY A 432 2.68 11.78 17.99
CA GLY A 432 1.36 11.37 18.51
C GLY A 432 0.19 11.57 17.54
N LEU A 433 0.42 12.17 16.36
CA LEU A 433 -0.58 12.25 15.29
C LEU A 433 -0.47 11.02 14.39
N SER A 434 -1.55 10.26 14.29
CA SER A 434 -1.68 9.12 13.38
C SER A 434 -2.05 9.59 11.97
N VAL A 435 -1.27 9.23 10.97
CA VAL A 435 -1.51 9.59 9.57
C VAL A 435 -1.93 8.35 8.80
N LEU A 436 -3.18 8.30 8.35
CA LEU A 436 -3.72 7.17 7.60
C LEU A 436 -3.55 7.35 6.09
N PRO A 437 -3.35 6.24 5.33
CA PRO A 437 -3.30 6.30 3.88
C PRO A 437 -4.69 6.60 3.32
N ARG A 438 -4.82 7.77 2.69
CA ARG A 438 -6.03 8.15 1.97
C ARG A 438 -6.01 7.62 0.55
N GLN A 439 -7.14 7.15 0.04
CA GLN A 439 -7.31 6.49 -1.25
C GLN A 439 -7.97 7.44 -2.26
N SER A 440 -7.49 7.43 -3.51
CA SER A 440 -8.12 8.19 -4.58
C SER A 440 -9.27 7.40 -5.18
N CYS A 441 -10.42 8.05 -5.37
CA CYS A 441 -11.55 7.49 -6.10
C CYS A 441 -11.49 7.75 -7.63
N SER A 442 -10.38 8.33 -8.13
CA SER A 442 -10.21 8.78 -9.52
C SER A 442 -11.20 9.84 -9.99
N LEU A 443 -11.89 10.49 -9.06
CA LEU A 443 -12.60 11.75 -9.28
C LEU A 443 -11.71 12.88 -8.75
N TYR A 444 -11.28 13.75 -9.65
CA TYR A 444 -10.51 14.95 -9.31
C TYR A 444 -11.44 16.15 -9.23
N THR A 445 -10.96 17.28 -8.69
CA THR A 445 -11.71 18.54 -8.68
C THR A 445 -12.03 19.06 -10.10
N THR A 446 -11.28 18.59 -11.10
CA THR A 446 -11.53 18.86 -12.53
C THR A 446 -12.53 17.90 -13.17
N THR A 447 -12.86 16.78 -12.51
CA THR A 447 -13.75 15.73 -13.02
C THR A 447 -15.19 16.05 -12.62
N ARG A 448 -15.80 17.00 -13.34
CA ARG A 448 -17.14 17.54 -13.05
C ARG A 448 -18.26 16.78 -13.76
N ASN A 449 -18.01 16.43 -15.03
CA ASN A 449 -19.00 15.83 -15.92
C ASN A 449 -18.54 14.46 -16.40
N TYR A 450 -19.49 13.55 -16.59
CA TYR A 450 -19.26 12.19 -17.06
C TYR A 450 -18.54 12.15 -18.42
N THR A 451 -18.91 13.05 -19.32
CA THR A 451 -18.31 13.17 -20.68
C THR A 451 -16.85 13.62 -20.63
N ASN A 452 -16.47 14.34 -19.57
CA ASN A 452 -15.13 14.93 -19.42
C ASN A 452 -14.23 14.06 -18.55
N TYR A 453 -14.66 12.85 -18.20
CA TYR A 453 -13.85 11.92 -17.44
C TYR A 453 -12.52 11.64 -18.18
N PRO A 454 -11.35 11.70 -17.50
CA PRO A 454 -10.07 11.53 -18.16
C PRO A 454 -9.99 10.22 -18.95
N ASN A 455 -9.75 10.32 -20.26
CA ASN A 455 -9.71 9.20 -21.22
C ASN A 455 -11.07 8.51 -21.47
N GLY A 456 -12.18 9.23 -21.28
CA GLY A 456 -13.51 8.79 -21.64
C GLY A 456 -14.26 8.04 -20.54
N SER A 457 -15.59 8.14 -20.57
CA SER A 457 -16.50 7.58 -19.58
C SER A 457 -16.40 6.06 -19.40
N HIS A 458 -16.11 5.31 -20.47
CA HIS A 458 -15.87 3.86 -20.40
C HIS A 458 -14.74 3.49 -19.41
N ARG A 459 -13.73 4.37 -19.25
CA ARG A 459 -12.65 4.13 -18.29
C ARG A 459 -13.13 4.21 -16.84
N LEU A 460 -14.13 5.03 -16.53
CA LEU A 460 -14.74 5.08 -15.20
C LEU A 460 -15.40 3.74 -14.88
N GLU A 461 -16.15 3.18 -15.83
CA GLU A 461 -16.77 1.87 -15.68
C GLU A 461 -15.75 0.75 -15.46
N GLN A 462 -14.68 0.74 -16.25
CA GLN A 462 -13.58 -0.22 -16.06
C GLN A 462 -12.94 -0.09 -14.68
N TYR A 463 -12.85 1.13 -14.15
CA TYR A 463 -12.30 1.39 -12.83
C TYR A 463 -13.14 0.76 -11.71
N LEU A 464 -14.47 0.77 -11.87
CA LEU A 464 -15.46 0.23 -10.94
C LEU A 464 -15.62 -1.29 -11.08
N MET A 465 -15.68 -1.80 -12.31
CA MET A 465 -16.00 -3.19 -12.61
C MET A 465 -14.74 -4.07 -12.69
N GLY A 466 -14.09 -4.29 -11.55
CA GLY A 466 -12.87 -5.11 -11.44
C GLY A 466 -11.56 -4.37 -11.66
N GLY A 467 -11.62 -3.07 -11.92
CA GLY A 467 -10.46 -2.20 -12.05
C GLY A 467 -9.88 -1.78 -10.71
N LYS A 468 -9.08 -0.70 -10.74
CA LYS A 468 -8.25 -0.29 -9.59
C LYS A 468 -9.06 0.06 -8.34
N LEU A 469 -10.24 0.67 -8.47
CA LEU A 469 -11.05 1.03 -7.29
C LEU A 469 -11.68 -0.21 -6.63
N PHE A 470 -12.16 -1.17 -7.44
CA PHE A 470 -12.57 -2.49 -6.95
C PHE A 470 -11.44 -3.20 -6.22
N ARG A 471 -10.25 -3.25 -6.83
CA ARG A 471 -9.07 -3.89 -6.22
C ARG A 471 -8.66 -3.21 -4.92
N THR A 472 -8.75 -1.88 -4.83
CA THR A 472 -8.39 -1.13 -3.63
C THR A 472 -9.21 -1.57 -2.42
N ILE A 473 -10.52 -1.83 -2.58
CA ILE A 473 -11.35 -2.38 -1.51
C ILE A 473 -11.00 -3.85 -1.23
N LEU A 474 -10.72 -4.62 -2.28
CA LEU A 474 -10.37 -6.02 -2.12
C LEU A 474 -9.08 -6.20 -1.28
N THR A 475 -8.06 -5.38 -1.55
CA THR A 475 -6.70 -5.52 -0.99
C THR A 475 -6.43 -4.68 0.26
N ASN A 476 -7.30 -3.73 0.62
CA ASN A 476 -7.16 -2.96 1.85
C ASN A 476 -8.28 -3.26 2.86
N PRO A 477 -7.96 -3.64 4.12
CA PRO A 477 -8.96 -3.83 5.16
C PRO A 477 -9.65 -2.52 5.58
N ILE A 478 -8.96 -1.39 5.42
CA ILE A 478 -9.43 -0.05 5.76
C ILE A 478 -9.19 0.85 4.54
N SER A 479 -10.25 1.49 4.03
CA SER A 479 -10.20 2.40 2.89
C SER A 479 -10.85 3.74 3.24
N ILE A 480 -10.04 4.79 3.37
CA ILE A 480 -10.51 6.17 3.50
C ILE A 480 -10.42 6.82 2.12
N PHE A 481 -11.54 7.07 1.46
CA PHE A 481 -11.56 7.68 0.14
C PHE A 481 -11.63 9.20 0.22
N MET A 482 -10.80 9.86 -0.59
CA MET A 482 -10.89 11.29 -0.84
C MET A 482 -11.82 11.56 -2.02
N SER A 483 -12.74 12.50 -1.83
CA SER A 483 -13.54 13.15 -2.84
C SER A 483 -13.74 14.62 -2.45
N HIS A 484 -14.28 15.44 -3.33
CA HIS A 484 -14.49 16.88 -3.08
C HIS A 484 -15.93 17.25 -3.37
N ASN A 485 -16.41 18.37 -2.80
CA ASN A 485 -17.79 18.85 -2.98
C ASN A 485 -18.21 18.87 -4.47
N VAL A 486 -17.36 19.32 -5.38
CA VAL A 486 -17.62 19.38 -6.83
C VAL A 486 -17.93 18.02 -7.45
N ASN A 487 -17.50 16.91 -6.84
CA ASN A 487 -17.80 15.57 -7.32
C ASN A 487 -19.25 15.14 -7.03
N TYR A 488 -19.93 15.83 -6.11
CA TYR A 488 -21.32 15.61 -5.74
C TYR A 488 -22.26 16.69 -6.28
N GLY A 489 -21.70 17.75 -6.88
CA GLY A 489 -22.42 18.67 -7.76
C GLY A 489 -22.33 18.20 -9.22
N HIS A 490 -22.82 19.03 -10.14
CA HIS A 490 -22.80 18.76 -11.60
C HIS A 490 -23.43 17.40 -11.94
N ASP A 491 -22.68 16.50 -12.59
CA ASP A 491 -23.11 15.13 -12.91
C ASP A 491 -23.01 14.17 -11.72
N ARG A 492 -22.82 14.64 -10.48
CA ARG A 492 -22.93 13.82 -9.24
C ARG A 492 -22.14 12.51 -9.27
N LEU A 493 -20.95 12.54 -9.88
CA LEU A 493 -20.14 11.35 -10.13
C LEU A 493 -19.71 10.64 -8.83
N GLY A 494 -19.57 11.38 -7.72
CA GLY A 494 -19.29 10.82 -6.40
C GLY A 494 -20.41 9.89 -5.93
N ASN A 495 -21.67 10.31 -6.04
CA ASN A 495 -22.84 9.50 -5.71
C ASN A 495 -22.85 8.22 -6.54
N TYR A 496 -22.59 8.34 -7.84
CA TYR A 496 -22.55 7.20 -8.77
C TYR A 496 -21.46 6.19 -8.41
N VAL A 497 -20.21 6.66 -8.30
CA VAL A 497 -19.03 5.83 -8.09
C VAL A 497 -19.17 4.98 -6.85
N PHE A 498 -19.50 5.58 -5.71
CA PHE A 498 -19.55 4.84 -4.45
C PHE A 498 -20.78 3.93 -4.36
N SER A 499 -21.95 4.40 -4.81
CA SER A 499 -23.15 3.56 -4.81
C SER A 499 -22.95 2.33 -5.69
N LYS A 500 -22.42 2.50 -6.91
CA LYS A 500 -22.19 1.40 -7.85
C LYS A 500 -21.10 0.46 -7.34
N LEU A 501 -19.97 0.97 -6.85
CA LEU A 501 -18.87 0.17 -6.33
C LEU A 501 -19.32 -0.72 -5.15
N ILE A 502 -19.98 -0.13 -4.15
CA ILE A 502 -20.46 -0.84 -2.95
C ILE A 502 -21.51 -1.87 -3.34
N HIS A 503 -22.44 -1.51 -4.22
CA HIS A 503 -23.44 -2.44 -4.73
C HIS A 503 -22.80 -3.64 -5.44
N LEU A 504 -21.89 -3.39 -6.40
CA LEU A 504 -21.20 -4.44 -7.13
C LEU A 504 -20.43 -5.36 -6.17
N ILE A 505 -19.57 -4.84 -5.31
CA ILE A 505 -18.78 -5.68 -4.39
C ILE A 505 -19.69 -6.52 -3.50
N SER A 506 -20.75 -5.91 -2.95
CA SER A 506 -21.71 -6.60 -2.09
C SER A 506 -22.51 -7.68 -2.84
N LYS A 507 -22.82 -7.48 -4.12
CA LYS A 507 -23.55 -8.46 -4.94
C LYS A 507 -22.65 -9.61 -5.41
N TRP A 508 -21.38 -9.33 -5.69
CA TRP A 508 -20.48 -10.29 -6.35
C TRP A 508 -19.59 -11.08 -5.39
N THR A 509 -19.35 -10.55 -4.20
CA THR A 509 -18.40 -11.11 -3.23
C THR A 509 -19.03 -11.27 -1.85
N ARG A 510 -18.41 -12.09 -1.00
CA ARG A 510 -18.79 -12.26 0.41
C ARG A 510 -18.21 -11.18 1.33
N ILE A 511 -17.62 -10.12 0.76
CA ILE A 511 -17.12 -8.97 1.52
C ILE A 511 -18.27 -8.34 2.31
N LYS A 512 -17.98 -7.99 3.56
CA LYS A 512 -18.87 -7.27 4.46
C LYS A 512 -18.29 -5.89 4.72
N PHE A 513 -19.04 -4.86 4.38
CA PHE A 513 -18.64 -3.48 4.64
C PHE A 513 -19.03 -3.03 6.04
N SER A 514 -18.24 -2.13 6.61
CA SER A 514 -18.53 -1.45 7.88
C SER A 514 -18.12 0.03 7.82
N ASN A 515 -18.86 0.88 8.52
CA ASN A 515 -18.58 2.32 8.70
C ASN A 515 -18.81 2.76 10.17
N ASP A 516 -18.87 1.81 11.10
CA ASP A 516 -19.32 2.07 12.47
C ASP A 516 -18.23 2.65 13.40
N LEU A 517 -16.97 2.67 12.95
CA LEU A 517 -15.85 3.11 13.78
C LEU A 517 -15.51 4.60 13.58
N PRO A 518 -15.24 5.35 14.66
CA PRO A 518 -14.57 6.65 14.60
C PRO A 518 -13.21 6.54 13.90
N THR A 519 -12.73 7.65 13.31
CA THR A 519 -11.45 7.63 12.57
C THR A 519 -10.26 7.33 13.48
N SER A 520 -10.34 7.74 14.76
CA SER A 520 -9.37 7.40 15.81
C SER A 520 -9.26 5.90 16.04
N GLU A 521 -10.37 5.18 16.10
CA GLU A 521 -10.39 3.73 16.25
C GLU A 521 -9.94 3.02 14.96
N LEU A 522 -10.31 3.54 13.79
CA LEU A 522 -9.75 3.05 12.52
C LEU A 522 -8.22 3.20 12.48
N ALA A 523 -7.67 4.29 13.02
CA ALA A 523 -6.23 4.47 13.11
C ALA A 523 -5.57 3.45 14.03
N GLN A 524 -6.16 3.20 15.20
CA GLN A 524 -5.69 2.14 16.10
C GLN A 524 -5.70 0.78 15.39
N LYS A 525 -6.81 0.45 14.73
CA LYS A 525 -6.93 -0.79 13.97
C LYS A 525 -5.88 -0.90 12.86
N TYR A 526 -5.62 0.19 12.14
CA TYR A 526 -4.59 0.22 11.11
C TYR A 526 -3.21 -0.09 11.67
N PHE A 527 -2.78 0.62 12.73
CA PHE A 527 -1.43 0.52 13.26
C PHE A 527 -1.20 -0.63 14.25
N TYR A 528 -2.23 -1.23 14.83
CA TYR A 528 -2.07 -2.29 15.84
C TYR A 528 -2.61 -3.64 15.38
N ASP A 529 -3.70 -3.69 14.60
CA ASP A 529 -4.25 -4.95 14.10
C ASP A 529 -3.63 -5.36 12.76
N TYR A 530 -3.51 -4.41 11.82
CA TYR A 530 -3.16 -4.74 10.42
C TYR A 530 -1.69 -4.46 10.09
N TYR A 531 -1.14 -3.32 10.53
CA TYR A 531 0.17 -2.84 10.09
C TYR A 531 1.04 -2.31 11.26
N PRO A 532 1.42 -3.15 12.23
CA PRO A 532 2.27 -2.76 13.37
C PRO A 532 3.65 -2.23 12.97
N ASP A 533 4.19 -2.67 11.83
CA ASP A 533 5.49 -2.23 11.35
C ASP A 533 5.47 -0.83 10.68
N GLU A 534 4.29 -0.23 10.48
CA GLU A 534 4.12 1.05 9.77
C GLU A 534 4.00 2.25 10.71
N GLN A 535 4.31 2.10 12.00
CA GLN A 535 4.23 3.22 12.95
C GLN A 535 5.32 4.28 12.71
N MET A 536 6.53 3.86 12.36
CA MET A 536 7.64 4.79 12.11
C MET A 536 7.55 5.35 10.68
N PRO A 537 7.67 6.68 10.48
CA PRO A 537 7.70 7.25 9.14
C PRO A 537 8.91 6.75 8.37
N ILE A 538 8.79 6.69 7.04
CA ILE A 538 9.88 6.46 6.09
C ILE A 538 9.98 7.71 5.25
N PHE A 539 11.02 8.50 5.50
CA PHE A 539 11.30 9.72 4.76
C PHE A 539 11.81 9.41 3.36
N THR A 540 11.16 10.02 2.37
CA THR A 540 11.48 9.95 0.95
C THR A 540 12.01 11.29 0.48
N ASN A 541 12.73 11.30 -0.63
CA ASN A 541 13.33 12.52 -1.15
C ASN A 541 12.25 13.46 -1.73
N PRO A 542 11.96 14.61 -1.09
CA PRO A 542 11.00 15.57 -1.65
C PRO A 542 11.52 16.18 -2.96
N CYS A 543 12.84 16.22 -3.18
CA CYS A 543 13.44 16.83 -4.37
C CYS A 543 13.28 16.00 -5.64
N ASN A 544 13.02 14.69 -5.50
CA ASN A 544 12.81 13.80 -6.64
C ASN A 544 11.39 13.88 -7.20
N ASP A 545 10.46 14.55 -6.51
CA ASP A 545 9.07 14.69 -6.93
C ASP A 545 8.64 16.16 -6.88
N LYS A 546 8.22 16.71 -8.02
CA LYS A 546 7.84 18.13 -8.14
C LYS A 546 6.69 18.51 -7.21
N ILE A 547 5.78 17.59 -6.91
CA ILE A 547 4.61 17.86 -6.06
C ILE A 547 5.02 17.76 -4.60
N LEU A 548 5.77 16.73 -4.19
CA LEU A 548 6.32 16.68 -2.82
C LEU A 548 7.21 17.89 -2.53
N MET A 549 8.02 18.33 -3.50
CA MET A 549 8.81 19.56 -3.40
C MET A 549 7.94 20.79 -3.14
N ASN A 550 6.84 20.95 -3.88
CA ASN A 550 5.92 22.07 -3.69
C ASN A 550 5.13 21.99 -2.37
N LEU A 551 5.00 20.79 -1.81
CA LEU A 551 4.39 20.53 -0.51
C LEU A 551 5.42 20.49 0.63
N TRP A 552 6.70 20.72 0.35
CA TRP A 552 7.73 20.71 1.37
C TRP A 552 7.93 22.12 1.93
N ASN A 553 7.92 22.24 3.25
CA ASN A 553 8.21 23.51 3.94
C ASN A 553 9.73 23.88 3.89
N GLY A 554 10.58 23.00 3.37
CA GLY A 554 12.01 23.26 3.17
C GLY A 554 12.30 24.15 1.97
N ASN A 555 13.40 24.92 2.03
CA ASN A 555 13.86 25.71 0.88
C ASN A 555 14.35 24.76 -0.24
N ARG A 556 14.02 25.04 -1.51
CA ARG A 556 14.47 24.26 -2.67
C ARG A 556 16.00 24.18 -2.77
N SER A 557 16.72 25.17 -2.26
CA SER A 557 18.19 25.14 -2.19
C SER A 557 18.72 23.98 -1.32
N LEU A 558 17.94 23.50 -0.34
CA LEU A 558 18.30 22.38 0.52
C LEU A 558 18.46 21.06 -0.26
N CYS A 559 17.92 20.96 -1.47
CA CYS A 559 18.11 19.78 -2.31
C CYS A 559 19.56 19.59 -2.74
N LEU A 560 20.33 20.69 -2.84
CA LEU A 560 21.76 20.67 -3.15
C LEU A 560 22.61 20.26 -1.93
N VAL A 561 22.00 20.19 -0.75
CA VAL A 561 22.69 19.91 0.51
C VAL A 561 22.73 18.40 0.82
N PHE A 562 21.88 17.59 0.18
CA PHE A 562 21.94 16.13 0.36
C PHE A 562 23.33 15.56 0.05
N PRO A 563 23.82 14.56 0.81
CA PRO A 563 25.09 13.94 0.50
C PRO A 563 25.03 13.23 -0.86
N GLN A 564 26.16 13.21 -1.57
CA GLN A 564 26.29 12.47 -2.83
C GLN A 564 26.87 11.07 -2.63
N PHE A 565 27.49 10.79 -1.48
CA PHE A 565 27.90 9.45 -1.08
C PHE A 565 27.85 9.22 0.44
N LEU A 566 27.72 7.96 0.85
CA LEU A 566 27.73 7.52 2.25
C LEU A 566 28.85 6.50 2.48
N ILE A 567 29.62 6.67 3.54
CA ILE A 567 30.54 5.63 4.03
C ILE A 567 29.79 4.80 5.07
N VAL A 568 29.35 3.60 4.69
CA VAL A 568 28.36 2.83 5.47
C VAL A 568 28.96 1.84 6.46
N GLY A 569 30.28 1.64 6.45
CA GLY A 569 30.94 0.67 7.33
C GLY A 569 31.63 -0.48 6.57
N PRO A 570 31.77 -1.65 7.21
CA PRO A 570 31.45 -1.94 8.62
C PRO A 570 32.37 -1.22 9.63
N GLN A 571 32.10 -1.40 10.93
CA GLN A 571 32.99 -0.91 11.99
C GLN A 571 34.35 -1.61 11.96
N LYS A 572 35.38 -0.92 12.50
CA LYS A 572 36.74 -1.45 12.69
C LYS A 572 37.47 -1.86 11.40
N THR A 573 37.14 -1.21 10.28
CA THR A 573 37.80 -1.39 8.97
C THR A 573 38.57 -0.16 8.49
N GLY A 574 38.71 0.87 9.33
CA GLY A 574 39.42 2.11 8.97
C GLY A 574 38.52 3.22 8.43
N THR A 575 37.19 3.14 8.64
CA THR A 575 36.23 4.16 8.17
C THR A 575 36.49 5.56 8.71
N THR A 576 36.95 5.71 9.95
CA THR A 576 37.36 7.01 10.52
C THR A 576 38.61 7.56 9.84
N ALA A 577 39.59 6.70 9.51
CA ALA A 577 40.78 7.12 8.77
C ALA A 577 40.41 7.62 7.37
N LEU A 578 39.56 6.87 6.64
CA LEU A 578 39.05 7.31 5.34
C LEU A 578 38.31 8.64 5.44
N TYR A 579 37.41 8.78 6.43
CA TYR A 579 36.70 10.03 6.70
C TYR A 579 37.70 11.20 6.87
N SER A 580 38.71 11.05 7.74
CA SER A 580 39.70 12.09 7.99
C SER A 580 40.55 12.44 6.77
N MET A 581 40.85 11.48 5.90
CA MET A 581 41.55 11.73 4.64
C MET A 581 40.68 12.50 3.65
N LEU A 582 39.41 12.09 3.48
CA LEU A 582 38.47 12.76 2.57
C LEU A 582 38.11 14.16 3.02
N SER A 583 37.98 14.41 4.33
CA SER A 583 37.71 15.75 4.88
C SER A 583 38.82 16.77 4.61
N GLN A 584 40.01 16.35 4.16
CA GLN A 584 41.09 17.25 3.77
C GLN A 584 40.98 17.71 2.31
N HIS A 585 40.15 17.06 1.49
CA HIS A 585 39.98 17.43 0.09
C HIS A 585 39.14 18.72 -0.02
N PRO A 586 39.58 19.76 -0.77
CA PRO A 586 38.92 21.07 -0.80
C PRO A 586 37.46 21.02 -1.27
N ASP A 587 37.15 20.09 -2.18
CA ASP A 587 35.80 19.90 -2.74
C ASP A 587 34.90 18.95 -1.94
N LEU A 588 35.43 18.24 -0.93
CA LEU A 588 34.64 17.29 -0.13
C LEU A 588 34.29 17.91 1.22
N ARG A 589 33.02 17.80 1.61
CA ARG A 589 32.50 18.37 2.85
C ARG A 589 31.82 17.28 3.68
N PRO A 590 32.35 16.93 4.86
CA PRO A 590 31.67 15.99 5.73
C PRO A 590 30.46 16.63 6.42
N SER A 591 29.58 15.80 6.95
CA SER A 591 28.61 16.23 7.95
C SER A 591 29.29 16.81 9.20
N LYS A 592 28.58 17.69 9.92
CA LYS A 592 28.98 18.26 11.21
C LYS A 592 29.30 17.15 12.22
N LYS A 593 30.33 17.36 13.02
CA LYS A 593 30.68 16.46 14.13
C LYS A 593 29.64 16.58 15.25
N ASN A 594 29.24 15.45 15.80
CA ASN A 594 28.38 15.33 16.97
C ASN A 594 29.22 15.13 18.24
N SER A 595 28.79 15.67 19.38
CA SER A 595 29.50 15.53 20.66
C SER A 595 29.48 14.11 21.25
N ILE A 596 28.51 13.29 20.84
CA ILE A 596 28.29 11.93 21.35
C ILE A 596 28.83 10.90 20.35
N THR A 597 28.49 11.06 19.08
CA THR A 597 28.80 10.09 18.02
C THR A 597 29.96 10.51 17.12
N PHE A 598 30.65 11.60 17.48
CA PHE A 598 31.82 12.13 16.78
C PHE A 598 31.55 12.40 15.29
N GLU A 599 32.26 11.74 14.38
CA GLU A 599 32.05 11.90 12.94
C GLU A 599 30.81 11.18 12.39
N GLU A 600 30.10 10.39 13.23
CA GLU A 600 28.92 9.64 12.79
C GLU A 600 27.61 10.35 13.11
N LEU A 601 26.73 10.52 12.11
CA LEU A 601 25.37 11.00 12.36
C LEU A 601 24.45 9.90 12.87
N GLN A 602 24.63 8.67 12.38
CA GLN A 602 23.80 7.49 12.67
C GLN A 602 22.30 7.70 12.38
N PHE A 603 21.95 8.69 11.53
CA PHE A 603 20.58 9.08 11.21
C PHE A 603 19.73 7.91 10.72
N PHE A 604 20.25 7.10 9.79
CA PHE A 604 19.45 6.00 9.22
C PHE A 604 19.35 4.77 10.13
N SER A 605 20.30 4.56 11.04
CA SER A 605 20.34 3.38 11.93
C SER A 605 19.70 3.60 13.31
N ASN A 606 19.55 4.85 13.75
CA ASN A 606 19.04 5.18 15.09
C ASN A 606 17.64 5.82 14.98
N ASP A 607 16.64 5.17 15.57
CA ASP A 607 15.24 5.63 15.49
C ASP A 607 15.02 7.00 16.11
N THR A 608 15.65 7.30 17.25
CA THR A 608 15.53 8.59 17.94
C THR A 608 16.08 9.73 17.08
N ILE A 609 17.21 9.51 16.42
CA ILE A 609 17.82 10.50 15.53
C ILE A 609 17.02 10.63 14.25
N TYR A 610 16.62 9.50 13.64
CA TYR A 610 15.82 9.45 12.43
C TYR A 610 14.50 10.21 12.57
N TYR A 611 13.87 10.10 13.74
CA TYR A 611 12.62 10.76 14.07
C TYR A 611 12.69 12.29 14.03
N ASN A 612 13.88 12.90 14.01
CA ASN A 612 13.99 14.36 13.83
C ASN A 612 13.69 14.81 12.37
N GLY A 613 13.65 13.88 11.42
CA GLY A 613 13.21 14.10 10.05
C GLY A 613 14.24 14.74 9.11
N ILE A 614 13.80 14.98 7.87
CA ILE A 614 14.67 15.40 6.76
C ILE A 614 15.34 16.75 7.04
N ASN A 615 14.61 17.73 7.56
CA ASN A 615 15.16 19.06 7.83
C ASN A 615 16.29 18.99 8.87
N TRP A 616 16.15 18.14 9.89
CA TRP A 616 17.22 17.92 10.86
C TRP A 616 18.46 17.31 10.21
N TYR A 617 18.28 16.31 9.33
CA TYR A 617 19.38 15.65 8.63
C TYR A 617 20.13 16.63 7.72
N LEU A 618 19.42 17.46 6.95
CA LEU A 618 20.02 18.45 6.07
C LEU A 618 20.76 19.55 6.85
N ASN A 619 20.27 19.93 8.03
CA ASN A 619 20.96 20.88 8.92
C ASN A 619 22.30 20.36 9.48
N GLN A 620 22.59 19.05 9.31
CA GLN A 620 23.88 18.48 9.67
C GLN A 620 24.98 18.75 8.64
N PHE A 621 24.65 19.37 7.51
CA PHE A 621 25.62 19.79 6.49
C PHE A 621 25.69 21.33 6.49
N ASP A 622 26.89 21.88 6.32
CA ASP A 622 27.08 23.34 6.30
C ASP A 622 26.52 23.92 4.99
N SER A 623 25.52 24.81 5.09
CA SER A 623 24.92 25.51 3.94
C SER A 623 25.55 26.88 3.67
N ASP A 624 26.21 27.46 4.67
CA ASP A 624 26.76 28.81 4.62
C ASP A 624 28.11 28.79 3.89
N ASN A 625 28.30 29.69 2.92
CA ASN A 625 29.48 29.80 2.04
C ASN A 625 29.64 28.70 0.97
N MET A 626 28.55 28.10 0.50
CA MET A 626 28.63 27.11 -0.58
C MET A 626 28.71 27.75 -1.97
N ASP A 627 29.79 27.45 -2.70
CA ASP A 627 29.70 27.29 -4.15
C ASP A 627 29.02 25.93 -4.39
N LEU A 628 27.68 25.94 -4.38
CA LEU A 628 26.80 24.77 -4.46
C LEU A 628 27.05 23.91 -5.71
N ASN A 629 27.74 24.47 -6.71
CA ASN A 629 28.10 23.76 -7.95
C ASN A 629 29.42 22.97 -7.86
N ARG A 630 30.23 23.15 -6.82
CA ARG A 630 31.56 22.51 -6.68
C ARG A 630 31.73 21.60 -5.47
N SER A 631 30.95 21.78 -4.40
CA SER A 631 31.11 21.01 -3.17
C SER A 631 30.32 19.70 -3.15
N ILE A 632 30.96 18.63 -2.68
CA ILE A 632 30.38 17.28 -2.54
C ILE A 632 30.26 16.96 -1.05
N ASN A 633 29.03 16.88 -0.56
CA ASN A 633 28.68 16.49 0.79
C ASN A 633 28.74 14.97 0.97
N PHE A 634 29.21 14.54 2.14
CA PHE A 634 29.19 13.13 2.52
C PHE A 634 29.01 12.94 4.02
N GLU A 635 28.51 11.78 4.41
CA GLU A 635 28.54 11.34 5.81
C GLU A 635 29.18 9.95 5.93
N LYS A 636 29.62 9.63 7.15
CA LYS A 636 30.11 8.31 7.53
C LYS A 636 29.29 7.82 8.71
N SER A 637 28.82 6.58 8.67
CA SER A 637 28.21 5.92 9.83
C SER A 637 28.37 4.42 9.66
N ALA A 638 29.32 3.84 10.39
CA ALA A 638 29.69 2.44 10.21
C ALA A 638 28.59 1.47 10.69
N THR A 639 27.61 1.97 11.44
CA THR A 639 26.40 1.26 11.87
C THR A 639 25.43 0.93 10.73
N TYR A 640 25.56 1.59 9.57
CA TYR A 640 24.62 1.38 8.46
C TYR A 640 24.81 0.00 7.80
N PHE A 641 26.05 -0.51 7.74
CA PHE A 641 26.37 -1.78 7.08
C PHE A 641 25.57 -2.97 7.63
N ASP A 642 25.42 -3.06 8.95
CA ASP A 642 24.71 -4.15 9.63
C ASP A 642 23.22 -3.85 9.88
N SER A 643 22.72 -2.65 9.50
CA SER A 643 21.36 -2.19 9.84
C SER A 643 20.38 -2.34 8.68
N ILE A 644 19.44 -3.28 8.80
CA ILE A 644 18.34 -3.47 7.84
C ILE A 644 17.46 -2.21 7.75
N LEU A 645 17.24 -1.52 8.87
CA LEU A 645 16.49 -0.27 8.90
C LEU A 645 17.21 0.83 8.10
N ALA A 646 18.54 0.94 8.26
CA ALA A 646 19.32 1.91 7.51
C ALA A 646 19.20 1.67 6.01
N MET A 647 19.29 0.42 5.55
CA MET A 647 19.11 0.08 4.12
C MET A 647 17.76 0.57 3.58
N LYS A 648 16.65 0.28 4.29
CA LYS A 648 15.31 0.71 3.88
C LYS A 648 15.19 2.23 3.83
N ARG A 649 15.69 2.92 4.86
CA ARG A 649 15.58 4.39 4.98
C ARG A 649 16.50 5.14 4.00
N ILE A 650 17.72 4.65 3.77
CA ILE A 650 18.64 5.18 2.75
C ILE A 650 18.02 5.02 1.38
N ARG A 651 17.49 3.84 1.05
CA ARG A 651 16.84 3.61 -0.25
C ARG A 651 15.65 4.56 -0.47
N ALA A 652 14.91 4.85 0.60
CA ALA A 652 13.75 5.74 0.53
C ALA A 652 14.14 7.20 0.30
N LEU A 653 15.08 7.74 1.10
CA LEU A 653 15.47 9.14 1.08
C LEU A 653 16.51 9.46 0.00
N LEU A 654 17.41 8.53 -0.30
CA LEU A 654 18.56 8.71 -1.18
C LEU A 654 18.67 7.55 -2.18
N PRO A 655 17.67 7.35 -3.07
CA PRO A 655 17.59 6.16 -3.91
C PRO A 655 18.76 5.96 -4.88
N ASN A 656 19.45 7.04 -5.27
CA ASN A 656 20.54 7.04 -6.25
C ASN A 656 21.92 7.31 -5.63
N ILE A 657 22.03 7.22 -4.30
CA ILE A 657 23.25 7.53 -3.56
C ILE A 657 24.37 6.54 -3.88
N ARG A 658 25.62 7.01 -3.85
CA ARG A 658 26.80 6.13 -3.92
C ARG A 658 27.13 5.62 -2.52
N LEU A 659 27.34 4.32 -2.38
CA LEU A 659 27.71 3.69 -1.12
C LEU A 659 29.18 3.26 -1.16
N ILE A 660 29.94 3.66 -0.13
CA ILE A 660 31.34 3.26 0.06
C ILE A 660 31.40 2.31 1.25
N MET A 661 31.98 1.13 1.02
CA MET A 661 32.21 0.09 2.02
C MET A 661 33.70 -0.20 2.10
N ILE A 662 34.23 -0.32 3.31
CA ILE A 662 35.64 -0.67 3.54
C ILE A 662 35.68 -2.04 4.19
N LEU A 663 36.26 -3.02 3.50
CA LEU A 663 36.37 -4.39 3.98
C LEU A 663 37.82 -4.70 4.32
N THR A 664 38.01 -5.44 5.42
CA THR A 664 39.30 -5.99 5.83
C THR A 664 39.13 -7.50 6.06
N GLU A 665 40.24 -8.20 6.31
CA GLU A 665 40.21 -9.63 6.65
C GLU A 665 39.24 -9.87 7.83
N PRO A 666 38.22 -10.76 7.70
CA PRO A 666 37.17 -10.91 8.69
C PRO A 666 37.66 -11.26 10.10
N GLY A 667 38.70 -12.10 10.22
CA GLY A 667 39.35 -12.46 11.48
C GLY A 667 39.99 -11.25 12.16
N ALA A 668 40.75 -10.45 11.42
CA ALA A 668 41.37 -9.22 11.89
C ALA A 668 40.33 -8.16 12.28
N ARG A 669 39.26 -8.00 11.49
CA ARG A 669 38.13 -7.12 11.85
C ARG A 669 37.47 -7.58 13.14
N ALA A 670 37.22 -8.88 13.29
CA ALA A 670 36.62 -9.45 14.49
C ALA A 670 37.51 -9.25 15.71
N TYR A 671 38.82 -9.50 15.58
CA TYR A 671 39.79 -9.23 16.64
C TYR A 671 39.84 -7.74 16.99
N SER A 672 39.84 -6.86 16.00
CA SER A 672 39.80 -5.40 16.21
C SER A 672 38.51 -4.96 16.91
N ARG A 673 37.35 -5.57 16.62
CA ARG A 673 36.10 -5.29 17.34
C ARG A 673 36.12 -5.81 18.78
N TYR A 674 36.84 -6.90 19.03
CA TYR A 674 37.02 -7.46 20.37
C TYR A 674 37.93 -6.57 21.25
N GLN A 675 38.98 -5.97 20.66
CA GLN A 675 39.81 -4.95 21.30
C GLN A 675 39.10 -3.60 21.40
#